data_AF-Q5BKJ5-F1
#
_entry.id   AF-Q5BKJ5-F1
#
_cell.length_a   1.000
_cell.length_b   1.000
_cell.length_c   1.000
_cell.angle_alpha   90.00
_cell.angle_beta   90.00
_cell.angle_gamma   90.00
#
_symmetry.space_group_name_H-M   'P 1'
#
loop_
_entity.id
_entity.type
_entity.pdbx_description
1 polymer ?
#
loop_
_entity_poly.entity_id
_entity_poly.type
_entity_poly.pdbx_seq_one_letter_code
_entity_poly.pdbx_strand_id
1 'polypeptide(L)'
;KSAQCLFVIFFTLILTFHLFCASSTSMVKLQNGGYEDLVFAINPGLRENVKIIDNIQNMITEASQYLFSATKNRVYIRNAKILIPMAWSNNKYTKARTETYDKADVIIASSHVKFGDDPYTLQYGRCGEPGKYIHMTPDFLLNDSLISTYGPRGRAFVHEWAHLRWGVFDEYNYEKPFYIAGNKNIEATRCSADIIGTHIKQCQGKTCKCARDPQTGLYEDGCVFVPDKNQVPKASIMYLQALQSVTEFCDKNHNTEAPTLQNRICNSRSTWDVIMNSTDIKSTPPQADSNIPAVPSFSLLQSSERVVTLVLDVSGSMGGGNRIGRLYQAAEVFVMQIVEMGSYVGIVQFESTASVRSSLLQIVDDTQRNRLKSLLPKTATGGTNICAGIREGIKVNKKYDGSSYSTELVLLTDGEDNYATSLCFPDVTNSGSIIHVIALGPNAAKELETIVDMTGGLRFLATDKVDAQGLIDAFIGLTAGDGATTQHAIQLESSGSVLKSKDCLTGTVFIDKTVGNGTFFLVTWVNLVPAITLTDPNGKIYTSNDFASDATSKSSRLVIPGTAERGAWQYNLCNTHTANQAIGFVVTSTAADENVPPITVNAHMNQNTNNLKEPMVVYASVNQGLLPVIGANVTAIIEPVNGNPVTLELWDNGAGADIVRNDGIYSRYYTAFQGNGRYGLKVRVENSNKKSRLALPRGRALYIPGYLENGQITLNPSRPVINDEDLNLGEFSRTASGGSFVVSNLPSGPQPDLYKPEKVTDLEAKIEEGTVVLTWTATGDDLDQGTVSGYDFRMSTNPSELRNNFDNSIAVNTSSLTPQIAGSSESFTFVPDEITIENGTILYFALIAFDKVAQKSDLSNIAQAALLIPPTPAPTTVPTTVPNTVPPSNGSSGSLDITSLSLIVCSSVIVICIIISITVCAVRCCDKKKHNPEMKL
;
A
#
# COMPACT_ATOMS: atom_id res chain seq x y z
N LYS A 1 48.74 -8.38 -8.44
CA LYS A 1 48.24 -7.37 -7.47
C LYS A 1 47.22 -6.39 -8.06
N SER A 2 47.24 -6.04 -9.36
CA SER A 2 46.19 -5.20 -9.99
C SER A 2 44.88 -5.98 -10.30
N ALA A 3 44.97 -7.25 -10.69
CA ALA A 3 43.77 -8.07 -11.00
C ALA A 3 42.91 -8.46 -9.78
N GLN A 4 43.52 -8.62 -8.60
CA GLN A 4 42.79 -8.88 -7.35
C GLN A 4 42.08 -7.62 -6.82
N CYS A 5 42.59 -6.42 -7.13
CA CYS A 5 41.94 -5.18 -6.74
C CYS A 5 40.72 -4.88 -7.64
N LEU A 6 40.82 -5.15 -8.94
CA LEU A 6 39.69 -5.08 -9.86
C LEU A 6 38.61 -6.12 -9.53
N PHE A 7 38.97 -7.35 -9.16
CA PHE A 7 37.97 -8.37 -8.80
C PHE A 7 37.25 -8.02 -7.49
N VAL A 8 37.93 -7.44 -6.50
CA VAL A 8 37.29 -6.97 -5.26
C VAL A 8 36.40 -5.75 -5.51
N ILE A 9 36.81 -4.82 -6.37
CA ILE A 9 35.99 -3.65 -6.75
C ILE A 9 34.77 -4.06 -7.59
N PHE A 10 34.91 -5.05 -8.48
CA PHE A 10 33.80 -5.54 -9.30
C PHE A 10 32.83 -6.40 -8.47
N PHE A 11 33.32 -7.16 -7.49
CA PHE A 11 32.48 -7.96 -6.58
C PHE A 11 31.77 -7.07 -5.54
N THR A 12 32.38 -5.98 -5.08
CA THR A 12 31.68 -4.99 -4.24
C THR A 12 30.69 -4.15 -5.04
N LEU A 13 30.94 -3.85 -6.32
CA LEU A 13 29.95 -3.21 -7.20
C LEU A 13 28.78 -4.12 -7.55
N ILE A 14 28.99 -5.44 -7.70
CA ILE A 14 27.89 -6.39 -7.98
C ILE A 14 27.07 -6.69 -6.71
N LEU A 15 27.70 -6.69 -5.52
CA LEU A 15 26.96 -6.83 -4.26
C LEU A 15 26.12 -5.58 -3.92
N THR A 16 26.50 -4.39 -4.39
CA THR A 16 25.70 -3.16 -4.24
C THR A 16 24.65 -3.00 -5.35
N PHE A 17 24.76 -3.70 -6.48
CA PHE A 17 23.79 -3.61 -7.59
C PHE A 17 22.61 -4.60 -7.50
N HIS A 18 22.59 -5.52 -6.53
CA HIS A 18 21.46 -6.44 -6.30
C HIS A 18 20.58 -6.07 -5.10
N LEU A 19 20.65 -4.82 -4.63
CA LEU A 19 19.81 -4.28 -3.55
C LEU A 19 18.91 -3.12 -3.98
N PHE A 20 18.69 -2.93 -5.27
CA PHE A 20 17.80 -1.89 -5.80
C PHE A 20 16.67 -2.51 -6.62
N CYS A 21 15.64 -2.95 -5.90
CA CYS A 21 14.25 -2.94 -6.37
C CYS A 21 13.35 -2.98 -5.13
N ALA A 22 12.98 -1.80 -4.67
CA ALA A 22 11.80 -1.43 -3.89
C ALA A 22 12.11 -0.03 -3.36
N SER A 23 11.20 0.92 -3.54
CA SER A 23 11.15 2.10 -2.68
C SER A 23 10.82 1.64 -1.26
N SER A 24 11.79 1.04 -0.55
CA SER A 24 11.58 0.50 0.78
C SER A 24 11.49 1.66 1.75
N THR A 25 10.27 2.03 2.14
CA THR A 25 10.03 2.97 3.24
C THR A 25 10.46 2.41 4.59
N SER A 26 10.64 1.09 4.67
CA SER A 26 11.14 0.40 5.86
C SER A 26 12.65 0.53 6.01
N MET A 27 13.11 0.93 7.19
CA MET A 27 14.54 0.97 7.55
C MET A 27 15.08 -0.42 7.96
N VAL A 28 14.24 -1.45 7.95
CA VAL A 28 14.56 -2.78 8.48
C VAL A 28 15.61 -3.49 7.64
N LYS A 29 16.67 -3.93 8.30
CA LYS A 29 17.76 -4.73 7.70
C LYS A 29 17.77 -6.13 8.29
N LEU A 30 18.06 -7.12 7.46
CA LEU A 30 18.27 -8.49 7.90
C LEU A 30 19.77 -8.80 7.92
N GLN A 31 20.31 -9.13 9.09
CA GLN A 31 21.72 -9.51 9.24
C GLN A 31 21.84 -10.81 10.04
N ASN A 32 22.41 -11.86 9.47
CA ASN A 32 22.59 -13.16 10.14
C ASN A 32 21.29 -13.69 10.81
N GLY A 33 20.17 -13.58 10.10
CA GLY A 33 18.84 -13.97 10.58
C GLY A 33 18.17 -13.03 11.59
N GLY A 34 18.83 -11.97 12.06
CA GLY A 34 18.23 -10.98 12.94
C GLY A 34 17.77 -9.74 12.18
N TYR A 35 16.49 -9.39 12.28
CA TYR A 35 15.96 -8.11 11.82
C TYR A 35 16.40 -6.98 12.76
N GLU A 36 16.92 -5.90 12.19
CA GLU A 36 17.44 -4.72 12.88
C GLU A 36 16.74 -3.46 12.37
N ASP A 37 16.73 -2.42 13.21
CA ASP A 37 16.21 -1.09 12.90
C ASP A 37 14.69 -1.02 12.66
N LEU A 38 13.90 -1.93 13.26
CA LEU A 38 12.44 -1.87 13.22
C LEU A 38 11.92 -0.66 14.01
N VAL A 39 11.06 0.17 13.42
CA VAL A 39 10.59 1.42 14.03
C VAL A 39 9.10 1.35 14.40
N PHE A 40 8.80 1.54 15.68
CA PHE A 40 7.46 1.78 16.20
C PHE A 40 7.28 3.28 16.44
N ALA A 41 6.21 3.88 15.93
CA ALA A 41 5.90 5.29 16.19
C ALA A 41 4.56 5.42 16.92
N ILE A 42 4.58 6.14 18.04
CA ILE A 42 3.39 6.47 18.81
C ILE A 42 2.83 7.80 18.29
N ASN A 43 1.54 7.85 18.00
CA ASN A 43 0.90 9.06 17.46
C ASN A 43 0.93 10.22 18.48
N PRO A 44 1.25 11.46 18.06
CA PRO A 44 1.34 12.60 18.97
C PRO A 44 0.02 13.00 19.64
N GLY A 45 -1.13 12.62 19.07
CA GLY A 45 -2.45 12.84 19.67
C GLY A 45 -2.78 11.90 20.84
N LEU A 46 -1.95 10.89 21.11
CA LEU A 46 -2.15 9.97 22.22
C LEU A 46 -1.69 10.56 23.56
N ARG A 47 -2.55 10.43 24.58
CA ARG A 47 -2.19 10.77 25.96
C ARG A 47 -1.05 9.88 26.45
N GLU A 48 -0.14 10.47 27.22
CA GLU A 48 1.01 9.79 27.77
C GLU A 48 0.62 8.58 28.64
N ASN A 49 1.11 7.40 28.25
CA ASN A 49 0.93 6.17 29.00
C ASN A 49 2.13 5.24 28.77
N VAL A 50 3.03 5.19 29.77
CA VAL A 50 4.26 4.38 29.73
C VAL A 50 4.01 2.89 29.51
N LYS A 51 2.83 2.36 29.88
CA LYS A 51 2.49 0.95 29.65
C LYS A 51 2.43 0.59 28.17
N ILE A 52 2.20 1.56 27.28
CA ILE A 52 2.27 1.34 25.84
C ILE A 52 3.67 0.88 25.45
N ILE A 53 4.72 1.53 25.98
CA ILE A 53 6.12 1.20 25.72
C ILE A 53 6.42 -0.21 26.24
N ASP A 54 6.05 -0.50 27.49
CA ASP A 54 6.27 -1.82 28.11
C ASP A 54 5.58 -2.93 27.31
N ASN A 55 4.34 -2.72 26.88
CA ASN A 55 3.56 -3.71 26.15
C ASN A 55 4.07 -3.91 24.73
N ILE A 56 4.63 -2.88 24.07
CA ILE A 56 5.36 -3.05 22.80
C ILE A 56 6.59 -3.93 23.02
N GLN A 57 7.39 -3.68 24.06
CA GLN A 57 8.60 -4.47 24.33
C GLN A 57 8.27 -5.94 24.63
N ASN A 58 7.23 -6.18 25.43
CA ASN A 58 6.75 -7.53 25.74
C ASN A 58 6.23 -8.25 24.49
N MET A 59 5.40 -7.57 23.69
CA MET A 59 4.85 -8.10 22.44
C MET A 59 5.98 -8.51 21.47
N ILE A 60 7.01 -7.67 21.31
CA ILE A 60 8.10 -7.94 20.37
C ILE A 60 9.05 -9.02 20.89
N THR A 61 9.24 -9.11 22.19
CA THR A 61 9.98 -10.22 22.80
C THR A 61 9.29 -11.56 22.52
N GLU A 62 7.96 -11.61 22.69
CA GLU A 62 7.15 -12.79 22.37
C GLU A 62 7.17 -13.09 20.85
N ALA A 63 6.93 -12.07 20.02
CA ALA A 63 6.89 -12.19 18.57
C ALA A 63 8.21 -12.71 18.01
N SER A 64 9.35 -12.25 18.52
CA SER A 64 10.67 -12.67 18.05
C SER A 64 10.88 -14.18 18.22
N GLN A 65 10.47 -14.74 19.37
CA GLN A 65 10.54 -16.18 19.62
C GLN A 65 9.57 -16.96 18.73
N TYR A 66 8.33 -16.48 18.62
CA TYR A 66 7.30 -17.12 17.79
C TYR A 66 7.68 -17.12 16.31
N LEU A 67 8.19 -16.01 15.79
CA LEU A 67 8.69 -15.85 14.43
C LEU A 67 9.84 -16.81 14.11
N PHE A 68 10.78 -16.97 15.05
CA PHE A 68 11.90 -17.89 14.89
C PHE A 68 11.43 -19.34 14.72
N SER A 69 10.52 -19.79 15.58
CA SER A 69 9.93 -21.13 15.47
C SER A 69 9.11 -21.29 14.20
N ALA A 70 8.25 -20.32 13.87
CA ALA A 70 7.38 -20.36 12.69
C ALA A 70 8.16 -20.39 11.37
N THR A 71 9.37 -19.81 11.35
CA THR A 71 10.25 -19.78 10.17
C THR A 71 11.25 -20.92 10.12
N LYS A 72 11.02 -22.00 10.89
CA LYS A 72 11.89 -23.19 10.95
C LYS A 72 13.31 -22.80 11.41
N ASN A 73 13.38 -21.99 12.48
CA ASN A 73 14.59 -21.52 13.16
C ASN A 73 15.51 -20.65 12.28
N ARG A 74 14.94 -19.73 11.50
CA ARG A 74 15.71 -18.90 10.56
C ARG A 74 15.82 -17.46 11.00
N VAL A 75 14.70 -16.77 11.17
CA VAL A 75 14.66 -15.32 11.36
C VAL A 75 14.00 -14.92 12.67
N TYR A 76 14.48 -13.84 13.27
CA TYR A 76 14.00 -13.30 14.54
C TYR A 76 14.18 -11.78 14.56
N ILE A 77 13.58 -11.10 15.52
CA ILE A 77 13.76 -9.64 15.72
C ILE A 77 14.92 -9.44 16.69
N ARG A 78 15.98 -8.75 16.24
CA ARG A 78 17.18 -8.47 17.05
C ARG A 78 17.05 -7.17 17.80
N ASN A 79 16.57 -6.10 17.16
CA ASN A 79 16.36 -4.84 17.83
C ASN A 79 15.18 -4.06 17.25
N ALA A 80 14.59 -3.20 18.09
CA ALA A 80 13.53 -2.29 17.71
C ALA A 80 13.75 -0.89 18.34
N LYS A 81 13.27 0.13 17.65
CA LYS A 81 13.28 1.53 18.07
C LYS A 81 11.84 1.96 18.32
N ILE A 82 11.60 2.66 19.43
CA ILE A 82 10.28 3.21 19.76
C ILE A 82 10.41 4.73 19.72
N LEU A 83 9.75 5.35 18.74
CA LEU A 83 9.67 6.79 18.56
C LEU A 83 8.53 7.36 19.40
N ILE A 84 8.90 8.15 20.39
CA ILE A 84 8.04 8.78 21.38
C ILE A 84 7.73 10.22 20.93
N PRO A 85 6.45 10.66 21.04
CA PRO A 85 6.06 12.03 20.77
C PRO A 85 6.81 13.04 21.63
N MET A 86 7.08 14.20 21.05
CA MET A 86 7.64 15.35 21.76
C MET A 86 6.70 15.85 22.87
N ALA A 87 5.39 15.64 22.72
CA ALA A 87 4.39 16.04 23.71
C ALA A 87 4.47 15.23 25.02
N TRP A 88 5.12 14.06 25.02
CA TRP A 88 5.33 13.26 26.22
C TRP A 88 6.53 13.77 27.02
N SER A 89 6.50 13.58 28.34
CA SER A 89 7.57 14.01 29.23
C SER A 89 8.93 13.41 28.86
N ASN A 90 9.98 14.25 28.81
CA ASN A 90 11.33 13.79 28.43
C ASN A 90 11.97 12.99 29.57
N ASN A 91 11.99 11.66 29.44
CA ASN A 91 12.57 10.74 30.41
C ASN A 91 13.93 10.17 29.94
N LYS A 92 14.87 11.06 29.56
CA LYS A 92 16.24 10.70 29.10
C LYS A 92 16.27 9.89 27.80
N TYR A 93 15.28 10.09 26.93
CA TYR A 93 15.25 9.45 25.61
C TYR A 93 16.33 10.03 24.69
N THR A 94 16.82 9.22 23.75
CA THR A 94 17.78 9.72 22.75
C THR A 94 17.04 10.44 21.63
N LYS A 95 17.69 11.43 21.00
CA LYS A 95 17.08 12.14 19.86
C LYS A 95 16.97 11.21 18.66
N ALA A 96 15.83 11.26 17.96
CA ALA A 96 15.68 10.61 16.66
C ALA A 96 16.70 11.14 15.64
N ARG A 97 17.10 10.30 14.68
CA ARG A 97 18.00 10.69 13.59
C ARG A 97 17.22 10.87 12.30
N THR A 98 16.91 9.77 11.64
CA THR A 98 16.13 9.76 10.38
C THR A 98 14.76 9.13 10.59
N GLU A 99 14.51 8.55 11.77
CA GLU A 99 13.25 7.95 12.17
C GLU A 99 12.17 9.04 12.27
N THR A 100 11.07 8.84 11.54
CA THR A 100 9.92 9.75 11.41
C THR A 100 8.63 8.94 11.48
N TYR A 101 7.52 9.58 11.84
CA TYR A 101 6.25 8.90 12.07
C TYR A 101 5.69 8.30 10.77
N ASP A 102 5.78 9.03 9.66
CA ASP A 102 5.30 8.64 8.32
C ASP A 102 6.11 7.49 7.68
N LYS A 103 7.32 7.23 8.19
CA LYS A 103 8.22 6.14 7.73
C LYS A 103 8.32 4.99 8.72
N ALA A 104 7.51 4.99 9.79
CA ALA A 104 7.53 3.92 10.76
C ALA A 104 6.95 2.62 10.19
N ASP A 105 7.54 1.50 10.59
CA ASP A 105 7.04 0.17 10.20
C ASP A 105 5.76 -0.19 10.95
N VAL A 106 5.61 0.34 12.17
CA VAL A 106 4.46 0.11 13.04
C VAL A 106 3.97 1.43 13.62
N ILE A 107 2.69 1.72 13.43
CA ILE A 107 2.02 2.93 13.91
C ILE A 107 1.07 2.57 15.05
N ILE A 108 1.24 3.23 16.19
CA ILE A 108 0.32 3.16 17.33
C ILE A 108 -0.56 4.41 17.32
N ALA A 109 -1.83 4.24 16.98
CA ALA A 109 -2.77 5.34 16.85
C ALA A 109 -4.19 4.91 17.20
N SER A 110 -5.01 5.85 17.65
CA SER A 110 -6.45 5.62 17.81
C SER A 110 -7.15 5.89 16.48
N SER A 111 -8.14 5.07 16.13
CA SER A 111 -9.07 5.42 15.06
C SER A 111 -9.99 6.55 15.53
N HIS A 112 -10.24 7.51 14.65
CA HIS A 112 -11.20 8.59 14.89
C HIS A 112 -12.63 8.04 15.07
N VAL A 113 -13.09 7.18 14.15
CA VAL A 113 -14.35 6.46 14.29
C VAL A 113 -14.07 5.11 14.94
N LYS A 114 -14.76 4.79 16.04
CA LYS A 114 -14.56 3.51 16.74
C LYS A 114 -15.31 2.38 16.02
N PHE A 115 -14.56 1.49 15.38
CA PHE A 115 -15.08 0.28 14.73
C PHE A 115 -14.53 -1.03 15.31
N GLY A 116 -13.53 -0.93 16.19
CA GLY A 116 -12.82 -2.04 16.79
C GLY A 116 -11.36 -1.70 17.05
N ASP A 117 -10.64 -2.68 17.58
CA ASP A 117 -9.22 -2.61 17.92
C ASP A 117 -8.42 -3.64 17.12
N ASP A 118 -8.86 -3.92 15.89
CA ASP A 118 -8.20 -4.88 15.00
C ASP A 118 -6.82 -4.33 14.60
N PRO A 119 -5.73 -5.06 14.85
CA PRO A 119 -4.48 -4.85 14.13
C PRO A 119 -4.70 -5.10 12.63
N TYR A 120 -3.99 -4.35 11.79
CA TYR A 120 -3.98 -4.57 10.35
C TYR A 120 -2.69 -4.08 9.73
N THR A 121 -2.40 -4.56 8.52
CA THR A 121 -1.29 -4.10 7.70
C THR A 121 -1.84 -3.41 6.46
N LEU A 122 -1.39 -2.18 6.20
CA LEU A 122 -1.69 -1.51 4.94
C LEU A 122 -0.80 -2.12 3.85
N GLN A 123 -1.38 -2.93 2.97
CA GLN A 123 -0.65 -3.60 1.88
C GLN A 123 -1.47 -3.60 0.61
N TYR A 124 -0.93 -2.91 -0.40
CA TYR A 124 -1.46 -2.82 -1.76
C TYR A 124 -0.46 -3.38 -2.79
N GLY A 125 0.66 -3.95 -2.32
CA GLY A 125 1.62 -4.67 -3.15
C GLY A 125 1.12 -6.07 -3.53
N ARG A 126 1.62 -6.57 -4.65
CA ARG A 126 1.29 -7.91 -5.19
C ARG A 126 1.84 -9.03 -4.29
N CYS A 127 1.53 -10.27 -4.67
CA CYS A 127 2.07 -11.43 -3.97
C CYS A 127 3.60 -11.40 -3.87
N GLY A 128 4.12 -11.43 -2.63
CA GLY A 128 5.56 -11.37 -2.38
C GLY A 128 6.12 -9.94 -2.25
N GLU A 129 5.30 -8.90 -2.46
CA GLU A 129 5.72 -7.51 -2.32
C GLU A 129 5.40 -6.99 -0.90
N PRO A 130 6.37 -6.35 -0.22
CA PRO A 130 6.16 -5.82 1.13
C PRO A 130 4.98 -4.84 1.23
N GLY A 131 4.30 -4.86 2.38
CA GLY A 131 3.33 -3.84 2.77
C GLY A 131 3.98 -2.52 3.17
N LYS A 132 3.14 -1.56 3.56
CA LYS A 132 3.57 -0.19 3.91
C LYS A 132 3.88 0.00 5.40
N TYR A 133 2.92 -0.31 6.26
CA TYR A 133 3.05 -0.25 7.72
C TYR A 133 2.00 -1.15 8.40
N ILE A 134 2.26 -1.53 9.65
CA ILE A 134 1.30 -2.16 10.54
C ILE A 134 0.65 -1.09 11.41
N HIS A 135 -0.65 -1.13 11.59
CA HIS A 135 -1.37 -0.28 12.53
C HIS A 135 -1.90 -1.07 13.72
N MET A 136 -1.75 -0.51 14.91
CA MET A 136 -2.33 -1.05 16.15
C MET A 136 -2.93 0.06 17.00
N THR A 137 -4.03 -0.23 17.68
CA THR A 137 -4.64 0.71 18.62
C THR A 137 -3.98 0.65 20.00
N PRO A 138 -4.03 1.75 20.79
CA PRO A 138 -3.63 1.71 22.20
C PRO A 138 -4.41 0.67 23.00
N ASP A 139 -5.72 0.51 22.71
CA ASP A 139 -6.57 -0.44 23.42
C ASP A 139 -6.18 -1.90 23.09
N PHE A 140 -5.77 -2.22 21.85
CA PHE A 140 -5.15 -3.52 21.54
C PHE A 140 -3.96 -3.82 22.46
N LEU A 141 -3.10 -2.83 22.71
CA LEU A 141 -1.93 -2.97 23.58
C LEU A 141 -2.28 -2.99 25.07
N LEU A 142 -3.32 -2.29 25.51
CA LEU A 142 -3.61 -2.06 26.94
C LEU A 142 -4.73 -2.94 27.51
N ASN A 143 -5.66 -3.41 26.68
CA ASN A 143 -6.84 -4.15 27.10
C ASN A 143 -6.64 -5.67 26.94
N ASP A 144 -6.38 -6.37 28.04
CA ASP A 144 -6.14 -7.81 28.04
C ASP A 144 -7.38 -8.66 27.69
N SER A 145 -8.60 -8.09 27.72
CA SER A 145 -9.79 -8.81 27.24
C SER A 145 -9.74 -9.10 25.74
N LEU A 146 -8.94 -8.36 24.97
CA LEU A 146 -8.75 -8.59 23.54
C LEU A 146 -7.86 -9.81 23.25
N ILE A 147 -7.13 -10.34 24.25
CA ILE A 147 -6.29 -11.54 24.09
C ILE A 147 -7.15 -12.76 23.76
N SER A 148 -8.37 -12.88 24.30
CA SER A 148 -9.26 -13.99 23.91
C SER A 148 -9.75 -13.86 22.46
N THR A 149 -9.73 -12.65 21.90
CA THR A 149 -10.27 -12.34 20.58
C THR A 149 -9.25 -12.52 19.47
N TYR A 150 -8.04 -12.00 19.66
CA TYR A 150 -6.96 -12.03 18.64
C TYR A 150 -5.79 -12.95 19.03
N GLY A 151 -5.79 -13.46 20.26
CA GLY A 151 -4.68 -14.22 20.83
C GLY A 151 -3.62 -13.36 21.51
N PRO A 152 -2.52 -13.99 21.94
CA PRO A 152 -1.36 -13.28 22.44
C PRO A 152 -0.85 -12.25 21.43
N ARG A 153 -0.45 -11.07 21.93
CA ARG A 153 -0.10 -9.92 21.08
C ARG A 153 1.08 -10.23 20.15
N GLY A 154 2.07 -11.01 20.61
CA GLY A 154 3.21 -11.39 19.78
C GLY A 154 2.80 -12.24 18.56
N ARG A 155 1.75 -13.07 18.68
CA ARG A 155 1.25 -13.88 17.56
C ARG A 155 0.48 -13.04 16.54
N ALA A 156 -0.39 -12.15 17.01
CA ALA A 156 -1.06 -11.17 16.16
C ALA A 156 -0.04 -10.28 15.43
N PHE A 157 1.03 -9.86 16.11
CA PHE A 157 2.12 -9.14 15.46
C PHE A 157 2.80 -9.97 14.36
N VAL A 158 3.07 -11.26 14.57
CA VAL A 158 3.71 -12.11 13.53
C VAL A 158 2.81 -12.32 12.32
N HIS A 159 1.49 -12.38 12.52
CA HIS A 159 0.51 -12.39 11.44
C HIS A 159 0.62 -11.11 10.58
N GLU A 160 0.57 -9.94 11.22
CA GLU A 160 0.73 -8.65 10.53
C GLU A 160 2.13 -8.45 9.92
N TRP A 161 3.17 -8.94 10.59
CA TRP A 161 4.54 -8.93 10.10
C TRP A 161 4.68 -9.72 8.80
N ALA A 162 3.95 -10.82 8.64
CA ALA A 162 4.00 -11.62 7.44
C ALA A 162 3.41 -10.88 6.24
N HIS A 163 2.31 -10.15 6.43
CA HIS A 163 1.81 -9.19 5.43
C HIS A 163 2.92 -8.17 5.12
N LEU A 164 3.35 -7.39 6.14
CA LEU A 164 4.27 -6.28 5.95
C LEU A 164 5.57 -6.70 5.24
N ARG A 165 6.19 -7.80 5.65
CA ARG A 165 7.55 -8.15 5.20
C ARG A 165 7.58 -9.02 3.96
N TRP A 166 6.62 -9.93 3.81
CA TRP A 166 6.65 -10.94 2.75
C TRP A 166 5.51 -10.83 1.74
N GLY A 167 4.57 -9.90 1.91
CA GLY A 167 3.51 -9.68 0.94
C GLY A 167 2.59 -10.89 0.78
N VAL A 168 2.38 -11.66 1.85
CA VAL A 168 1.37 -12.73 1.88
C VAL A 168 0.00 -12.15 2.24
N PHE A 169 -1.06 -12.93 2.01
CA PHE A 169 -2.43 -12.51 2.27
C PHE A 169 -3.13 -13.48 3.23
N ASP A 170 -4.29 -13.05 3.72
CA ASP A 170 -5.13 -13.84 4.61
C ASP A 170 -5.57 -15.14 3.95
N GLU A 171 -5.56 -16.20 4.75
CA GLU A 171 -6.06 -17.52 4.39
C GLU A 171 -7.50 -17.74 4.91
N TYR A 172 -8.23 -16.65 5.13
CA TYR A 172 -9.68 -16.56 5.37
C TYR A 172 -10.29 -15.47 4.50
N ASN A 173 -11.63 -15.39 4.50
CA ASN A 173 -12.35 -14.39 3.74
C ASN A 173 -13.67 -14.02 4.44
N TYR A 174 -13.84 -12.76 4.83
CA TYR A 174 -15.07 -12.28 5.48
C TYR A 174 -16.26 -12.22 4.52
N GLU A 175 -16.03 -12.03 3.23
CA GLU A 175 -17.08 -11.94 2.20
C GLU A 175 -17.50 -13.33 1.70
N LYS A 176 -16.58 -14.29 1.75
CA LYS A 176 -16.83 -15.71 1.42
C LYS A 176 -16.36 -16.59 2.59
N PRO A 177 -17.03 -16.56 3.75
CA PRO A 177 -16.61 -17.31 4.94
C PRO A 177 -16.79 -18.82 4.77
N PHE A 178 -17.64 -19.24 3.83
CA PHE A 178 -17.90 -20.64 3.50
C PHE A 178 -17.85 -20.84 1.98
N TYR A 179 -17.53 -22.07 1.58
CA TYR A 179 -17.55 -22.49 0.18
C TYR A 179 -17.94 -23.97 0.07
N ILE A 180 -18.32 -24.42 -1.12
CA ILE A 180 -18.63 -25.81 -1.41
C ILE A 180 -17.34 -26.49 -1.87
N ALA A 181 -16.81 -27.44 -1.10
CA ALA A 181 -15.64 -28.20 -1.51
C ALA A 181 -15.98 -29.22 -2.61
N GLY A 182 -14.98 -29.72 -3.34
CA GLY A 182 -15.18 -30.71 -4.40
C GLY A 182 -15.89 -32.01 -3.95
N ASN A 183 -15.87 -32.32 -2.66
CA ASN A 183 -16.61 -33.42 -2.04
C ASN A 183 -18.10 -33.09 -1.76
N LYS A 184 -18.60 -31.93 -2.19
CA LYS A 184 -19.98 -31.42 -2.02
C LYS A 184 -20.36 -31.03 -0.58
N ASN A 185 -19.40 -30.98 0.34
CA ASN A 185 -19.61 -30.47 1.70
C ASN A 185 -19.35 -28.96 1.77
N ILE A 186 -20.04 -28.29 2.70
CA ILE A 186 -19.76 -26.89 3.01
C ILE A 186 -18.57 -26.86 3.98
N GLU A 187 -17.53 -26.14 3.60
CA GLU A 187 -16.33 -25.93 4.40
C GLU A 187 -16.19 -24.45 4.74
N ALA A 188 -15.62 -24.17 5.91
CA ALA A 188 -15.16 -22.82 6.24
C ALA A 188 -13.95 -22.47 5.37
N THR A 189 -13.86 -21.23 4.90
CA THR A 189 -12.73 -20.74 4.10
C THR A 189 -11.49 -20.65 4.98
N ARG A 190 -10.56 -21.60 4.78
CA ARG A 190 -9.35 -21.76 5.59
C ARG A 190 -8.28 -22.53 4.85
N CYS A 191 -7.02 -22.35 5.26
CA CYS A 191 -5.91 -23.07 4.65
C CYS A 191 -5.90 -24.58 4.93
N SER A 192 -6.09 -25.01 6.18
CA SER A 192 -6.13 -26.42 6.54
C SER A 192 -7.52 -26.79 7.03
N ALA A 193 -8.14 -27.76 6.35
CA ALA A 193 -9.41 -28.35 6.78
C ALA A 193 -9.26 -29.22 8.04
N ASP A 194 -8.02 -29.50 8.48
CA ASP A 194 -7.75 -30.28 9.70
C ASP A 194 -8.15 -29.52 10.97
N ILE A 195 -8.20 -28.18 10.90
CA ILE A 195 -8.73 -27.37 12.01
C ILE A 195 -10.19 -27.74 12.20
N ILE A 196 -10.57 -28.25 13.37
CA ILE A 196 -11.95 -28.63 13.65
C ILE A 196 -12.70 -27.55 14.43
N GLY A 197 -14.02 -27.55 14.31
CA GLY A 197 -14.90 -26.58 14.93
C GLY A 197 -16.37 -26.81 14.58
N THR A 198 -17.21 -25.86 14.96
CA THR A 198 -18.66 -25.92 14.75
C THR A 198 -19.18 -24.64 14.09
N HIS A 199 -20.29 -24.75 13.37
CA HIS A 199 -20.94 -23.64 12.68
C HIS A 199 -22.11 -23.14 13.52
N ILE A 200 -22.12 -21.84 13.83
CA ILE A 200 -23.19 -21.24 14.62
C ILE A 200 -23.68 -19.93 14.04
N LYS A 201 -24.89 -19.57 14.44
CA LYS A 201 -25.50 -18.25 14.23
C LYS A 201 -25.99 -17.70 15.56
N GLN A 202 -25.87 -16.39 15.77
CA GLN A 202 -26.51 -15.74 16.92
C GLN A 202 -28.00 -15.49 16.61
N CYS A 203 -28.88 -16.01 17.45
CA CYS A 203 -30.34 -15.77 17.38
C CYS A 203 -30.84 -15.25 18.74
N GLN A 204 -31.40 -14.04 18.78
CA GLN A 204 -32.09 -13.52 19.98
C GLN A 204 -31.27 -13.67 21.28
N GLY A 205 -29.94 -13.45 21.22
CA GLY A 205 -29.02 -13.59 22.36
C GLY A 205 -28.62 -15.04 22.72
N LYS A 206 -29.01 -16.04 21.92
CA LYS A 206 -28.60 -17.45 22.05
C LYS A 206 -27.86 -17.93 20.79
N THR A 207 -27.21 -19.08 20.87
CA THR A 207 -26.58 -19.74 19.72
C THR A 207 -27.54 -20.72 19.05
N CYS A 208 -27.62 -20.66 17.73
CA CYS A 208 -28.37 -21.58 16.87
C CYS A 208 -27.43 -22.36 15.93
N LYS A 209 -27.92 -23.47 15.40
CA LYS A 209 -27.30 -24.15 14.25
C LYS A 209 -27.54 -23.37 12.97
N CYS A 210 -26.55 -23.38 12.08
CA CYS A 210 -26.63 -22.79 10.76
C CYS A 210 -27.57 -23.58 9.83
N ALA A 211 -28.51 -22.88 9.19
CA ALA A 211 -29.31 -23.44 8.10
C ALA A 211 -28.64 -23.22 6.74
N ARG A 212 -28.93 -24.10 5.77
CA ARG A 212 -28.53 -23.90 4.37
C ARG A 212 -29.53 -22.99 3.66
N ASP A 213 -29.01 -22.05 2.90
CA ASP A 213 -29.77 -21.22 1.97
C ASP A 213 -30.16 -22.06 0.73
N PRO A 214 -31.46 -22.19 0.42
CA PRO A 214 -31.93 -22.92 -0.76
C PRO A 214 -31.47 -22.35 -2.10
N GLN A 215 -31.15 -21.05 -2.19
CA GLN A 215 -30.74 -20.39 -3.43
C GLN A 215 -29.25 -20.61 -3.73
N THR A 216 -28.40 -20.47 -2.71
CA THR A 216 -26.94 -20.53 -2.88
C THR A 216 -26.35 -21.91 -2.55
N GLY A 217 -27.08 -22.74 -1.79
CA GLY A 217 -26.60 -24.01 -1.27
C GLY A 217 -25.58 -23.88 -0.12
N LEU A 218 -25.16 -22.66 0.23
CA LEU A 218 -24.26 -22.32 1.34
C LEU A 218 -25.04 -22.10 2.64
N TYR A 219 -24.35 -21.76 3.74
CA TYR A 219 -25.02 -21.34 4.96
C TYR A 219 -25.64 -19.94 4.82
N GLU A 220 -26.75 -19.73 5.54
CA GLU A 220 -27.42 -18.43 5.64
C GLU A 220 -26.52 -17.32 6.21
N ASP A 221 -26.86 -16.07 5.89
CA ASP A 221 -26.17 -14.90 6.42
C ASP A 221 -26.14 -14.88 7.96
N GLY A 222 -24.99 -14.45 8.50
CA GLY A 222 -24.71 -14.40 9.95
C GLY A 222 -24.17 -15.69 10.56
N CYS A 223 -24.01 -16.75 9.75
CA CYS A 223 -23.30 -17.95 10.17
C CYS A 223 -21.79 -17.74 10.29
N VAL A 224 -21.18 -18.32 11.31
CA VAL A 224 -19.73 -18.24 11.58
C VAL A 224 -19.17 -19.59 12.01
N PHE A 225 -17.90 -19.81 11.69
CA PHE A 225 -17.14 -20.96 12.17
C PHE A 225 -16.48 -20.65 13.52
N VAL A 226 -16.69 -21.53 14.50
CA VAL A 226 -16.10 -21.45 15.84
C VAL A 226 -15.14 -22.62 16.02
N PRO A 227 -13.83 -22.39 16.15
CA PRO A 227 -12.84 -23.45 16.30
C PRO A 227 -12.95 -24.14 17.67
N ASP A 228 -12.58 -25.43 17.71
CA ASP A 228 -12.26 -26.10 18.97
C ASP A 228 -10.98 -25.50 19.54
N LYS A 229 -10.97 -25.16 20.83
CA LYS A 229 -9.82 -24.55 21.47
C LYS A 229 -8.65 -25.52 21.59
N ASN A 230 -8.92 -26.81 21.82
CA ASN A 230 -7.91 -27.82 22.12
C ASN A 230 -7.79 -28.79 20.95
N GLN A 231 -6.83 -28.51 20.06
CA GLN A 231 -6.62 -29.33 18.87
C GLN A 231 -5.14 -29.43 18.50
N VAL A 232 -4.83 -30.34 17.56
CA VAL A 232 -3.46 -30.68 17.12
C VAL A 232 -2.96 -29.89 15.90
N PRO A 233 -3.79 -29.47 14.93
CA PRO A 233 -3.32 -28.78 13.72
C PRO A 233 -2.49 -27.53 14.03
N LYS A 234 -1.37 -27.40 13.30
CA LYS A 234 -0.37 -26.35 13.52
C LYS A 234 -0.41 -25.18 12.54
N ALA A 235 -1.11 -25.34 11.43
CA ALA A 235 -1.25 -24.30 10.41
C ALA A 235 -2.72 -23.87 10.29
N SER A 236 -3.02 -22.60 10.06
CA SER A 236 -2.09 -21.54 9.62
C SER A 236 -2.12 -20.29 10.48
N ILE A 237 -0.94 -19.68 10.67
CA ILE A 237 -0.78 -18.33 11.25
C ILE A 237 -1.58 -17.29 10.46
N MET A 238 -1.70 -17.44 9.14
CA MET A 238 -2.49 -16.52 8.29
C MET A 238 -3.99 -16.83 8.31
N TYR A 239 -4.45 -17.73 9.19
CA TYR A 239 -5.86 -18.01 9.42
C TYR A 239 -6.28 -17.78 10.87
N LEU A 240 -5.82 -18.63 11.80
CA LEU A 240 -6.25 -18.62 13.20
C LEU A 240 -5.05 -18.42 14.13
N GLN A 241 -4.44 -17.24 14.06
CA GLN A 241 -3.25 -16.85 14.82
C GLN A 241 -3.41 -16.99 16.35
N ALA A 242 -4.64 -16.84 16.86
CA ALA A 242 -4.90 -16.93 18.30
C ALA A 242 -4.88 -18.36 18.86
N LEU A 243 -5.09 -19.36 18.01
CA LEU A 243 -5.26 -20.74 18.46
C LEU A 243 -3.91 -21.29 18.93
N GLN A 244 -3.86 -21.84 20.15
CA GLN A 244 -2.59 -22.21 20.80
C GLN A 244 -1.77 -23.20 19.96
N SER A 245 -2.43 -24.16 19.32
CA SER A 245 -1.81 -25.19 18.48
C SER A 245 -1.16 -24.63 17.21
N VAL A 246 -1.60 -23.47 16.73
CA VAL A 246 -1.09 -22.84 15.51
C VAL A 246 0.29 -22.24 15.77
N THR A 247 1.30 -22.78 15.10
CA THR A 247 2.70 -22.40 15.23
C THR A 247 3.42 -22.33 13.88
N GLU A 248 2.74 -22.66 12.77
CA GLU A 248 3.35 -22.80 11.45
C GLU A 248 2.53 -22.03 10.40
N PHE A 249 3.21 -21.49 9.39
CA PHE A 249 2.58 -21.01 8.16
C PHE A 249 2.08 -22.19 7.33
N CYS A 250 1.07 -21.96 6.49
CA CYS A 250 0.52 -23.03 5.69
C CYS A 250 1.49 -23.53 4.62
N ASP A 251 1.62 -24.86 4.49
CA ASP A 251 2.56 -25.55 3.60
C ASP A 251 1.92 -26.82 3.01
N LYS A 252 2.09 -27.99 3.66
CA LYS A 252 1.73 -29.30 3.11
C LYS A 252 0.23 -29.56 2.94
N ASN A 253 -0.60 -29.07 3.86
CA ASN A 253 -2.05 -29.29 3.84
C ASN A 253 -2.79 -28.06 3.29
N HIS A 254 -2.16 -27.35 2.35
CA HIS A 254 -2.70 -26.12 1.78
C HIS A 254 -3.92 -26.40 0.90
N ASN A 255 -5.04 -25.83 1.30
CA ASN A 255 -6.31 -25.96 0.62
C ASN A 255 -6.42 -24.95 -0.54
N THR A 256 -6.12 -25.43 -1.74
CA THR A 256 -6.15 -24.61 -2.95
C THR A 256 -7.55 -24.33 -3.50
N GLU A 257 -8.60 -24.96 -2.93
CA GLU A 257 -10.00 -24.72 -3.32
C GLU A 257 -10.64 -23.57 -2.54
N ALA A 258 -10.12 -23.26 -1.35
CA ALA A 258 -10.68 -22.21 -0.52
C ALA A 258 -10.58 -20.83 -1.21
N PRO A 259 -11.65 -20.01 -1.21
CA PRO A 259 -11.67 -18.70 -1.85
C PRO A 259 -10.96 -17.64 -0.98
N THR A 260 -9.70 -17.90 -0.61
CA THR A 260 -8.85 -16.99 0.16
C THR A 260 -8.19 -15.96 -0.74
N LEU A 261 -7.81 -14.81 -0.16
CA LEU A 261 -7.08 -13.79 -0.88
C LEU A 261 -5.70 -14.29 -1.31
N GLN A 262 -5.05 -15.09 -0.46
CA GLN A 262 -3.80 -15.78 -0.77
C GLN A 262 -3.94 -16.64 -2.04
N ASN A 263 -4.97 -17.48 -2.14
CA ASN A 263 -5.15 -18.34 -3.33
C ASN A 263 -5.40 -17.53 -4.60
N ARG A 264 -6.18 -16.44 -4.47
CA ARG A 264 -6.57 -15.55 -5.57
C ARG A 264 -5.38 -14.78 -6.14
N ILE A 265 -4.61 -14.12 -5.27
CA ILE A 265 -3.52 -13.22 -5.68
C ILE A 265 -2.22 -14.01 -5.91
N CYS A 266 -1.88 -14.97 -5.04
CA CYS A 266 -0.63 -15.72 -5.10
C CYS A 266 -0.68 -17.00 -5.95
N ASN A 267 -1.57 -17.09 -6.94
CA ASN A 267 -1.66 -18.24 -7.86
C ASN A 267 -1.82 -19.59 -7.13
N SER A 268 -2.65 -19.64 -6.08
CA SER A 268 -2.87 -20.84 -5.25
C SER A 268 -1.59 -21.38 -4.58
N ARG A 269 -0.58 -20.53 -4.38
CA ARG A 269 0.62 -20.86 -3.60
C ARG A 269 0.32 -20.65 -2.12
N SER A 270 0.80 -21.59 -1.30
CA SER A 270 0.71 -21.47 0.15
C SER A 270 1.53 -20.29 0.68
N THR A 271 1.16 -19.78 1.85
CA THR A 271 1.91 -18.67 2.48
C THR A 271 3.37 -19.06 2.71
N TRP A 272 3.65 -20.31 3.12
CA TRP A 272 5.03 -20.76 3.33
C TRP A 272 5.83 -20.83 2.02
N ASP A 273 5.22 -21.22 0.90
CA ASP A 273 5.93 -21.21 -0.40
C ASP A 273 6.36 -19.78 -0.79
N VAL A 274 5.48 -18.79 -0.61
CA VAL A 274 5.83 -17.38 -0.85
C VAL A 274 6.95 -16.94 0.08
N ILE A 275 6.81 -17.17 1.39
CA ILE A 275 7.81 -16.79 2.41
C ILE A 275 9.16 -17.47 2.16
N MET A 276 9.17 -18.78 1.88
CA MET A 276 10.38 -19.55 1.60
C MET A 276 11.13 -19.04 0.37
N ASN A 277 10.40 -18.47 -0.59
CA ASN A 277 10.96 -17.91 -1.81
C ASN A 277 11.42 -16.45 -1.68
N SER A 278 11.14 -15.80 -0.56
CA SER A 278 11.64 -14.44 -0.27
C SER A 278 13.18 -14.41 -0.17
N THR A 279 13.74 -13.23 -0.41
CA THR A 279 15.18 -12.97 -0.27
C THR A 279 15.64 -13.27 1.16
N ASP A 280 14.88 -12.82 2.15
CA ASP A 280 15.16 -12.99 3.58
C ASP A 280 15.41 -14.45 3.99
N ILE A 281 14.54 -15.35 3.54
CA ILE A 281 14.59 -16.76 3.93
C ILE A 281 15.63 -17.53 3.09
N LYS A 282 15.76 -17.21 1.80
CA LYS A 282 16.79 -17.80 0.92
C LYS A 282 18.21 -17.47 1.41
N SER A 283 18.44 -16.26 1.91
CA SER A 283 19.74 -15.84 2.43
C SER A 283 20.05 -16.36 3.84
N THR A 284 19.06 -16.93 4.55
CA THR A 284 19.20 -17.26 5.97
C THR A 284 18.96 -18.76 6.21
N PRO A 285 20.02 -19.58 6.36
CA PRO A 285 19.86 -21.02 6.63
C PRO A 285 19.24 -21.27 8.03
N PRO A 286 18.62 -22.45 8.26
CA PRO A 286 18.15 -22.82 9.59
C PRO A 286 19.30 -22.88 10.59
N GLN A 287 19.06 -22.38 11.79
CA GLN A 287 20.00 -22.48 12.90
C GLN A 287 19.71 -23.72 13.74
N ALA A 288 20.73 -24.23 14.44
CA ALA A 288 20.57 -25.37 15.35
C ALA A 288 19.69 -24.99 16.54
N ASP A 289 18.90 -25.94 17.06
CA ASP A 289 17.95 -25.72 18.16
C ASP A 289 18.60 -25.19 19.45
N SER A 290 19.92 -25.40 19.62
CA SER A 290 20.70 -24.87 20.74
C SER A 290 20.95 -23.36 20.68
N ASN A 291 20.76 -22.73 19.51
CA ASN A 291 21.00 -21.31 19.29
C ASN A 291 19.68 -20.52 19.40
N ILE A 292 19.13 -20.49 20.61
CA ILE A 292 17.96 -19.66 20.89
C ILE A 292 18.35 -18.18 20.72
N PRO A 293 17.61 -17.40 19.91
CA PRO A 293 17.91 -15.98 19.73
C PRO A 293 17.89 -15.23 21.06
N ALA A 294 18.82 -14.27 21.21
CA ALA A 294 18.81 -13.38 22.36
C ALA A 294 17.52 -12.53 22.39
N VAL A 295 17.12 -12.10 23.58
CA VAL A 295 16.01 -11.16 23.75
C VAL A 295 16.28 -9.89 22.93
N PRO A 296 15.28 -9.36 22.19
CA PRO A 296 15.48 -8.16 21.39
C PRO A 296 15.95 -6.98 22.25
N SER A 297 16.84 -6.14 21.70
CA SER A 297 17.21 -4.88 22.35
C SER A 297 16.30 -3.73 21.88
N PHE A 298 16.09 -2.75 22.76
CA PHE A 298 15.18 -1.63 22.50
C PHE A 298 15.90 -0.29 22.65
N SER A 299 15.65 0.61 21.69
CA SER A 299 16.09 2.02 21.76
C SER A 299 14.86 2.92 21.88
N LEU A 300 14.81 3.77 22.90
CA LEU A 300 13.73 4.75 23.08
C LEU A 300 14.18 6.10 22.51
N LEU A 301 13.54 6.52 21.43
CA LEU A 301 13.84 7.76 20.71
C LEU A 301 12.74 8.78 20.99
N GLN A 302 13.08 10.06 21.03
CA GLN A 302 12.08 11.14 21.08
C GLN A 302 12.17 12.02 19.85
N SER A 303 10.99 12.35 19.31
CA SER A 303 10.83 13.34 18.23
C SER A 303 11.16 14.75 18.73
N SER A 304 11.66 15.61 17.85
CA SER A 304 12.02 17.00 18.15
C SER A 304 11.27 18.00 17.28
N GLU A 305 11.31 19.28 17.64
CA GLU A 305 10.76 20.36 16.81
C GLU A 305 11.32 20.31 15.38
N ARG A 306 10.47 20.65 14.42
CA ARG A 306 10.85 20.67 13.00
C ARG A 306 11.87 21.77 12.77
N VAL A 307 13.05 21.39 12.27
CA VAL A 307 14.12 22.31 11.88
C VAL A 307 14.35 22.15 10.39
N VAL A 308 14.00 23.17 9.61
CA VAL A 308 14.10 23.15 8.14
C VAL A 308 14.92 24.33 7.64
N THR A 309 15.88 24.07 6.74
CA THR A 309 16.61 25.14 6.05
C THR A 309 16.33 25.08 4.55
N LEU A 310 15.83 26.19 4.01
CA LEU A 310 15.72 26.38 2.56
C LEU A 310 17.12 26.60 1.97
N VAL A 311 17.51 25.76 1.02
CA VAL A 311 18.78 25.84 0.29
C VAL A 311 18.45 26.21 -1.15
N LEU A 312 18.56 27.50 -1.46
CA LEU A 312 18.01 28.11 -2.68
C LEU A 312 19.11 28.39 -3.70
N ASP A 313 18.99 27.81 -4.88
CA ASP A 313 19.86 28.09 -6.01
C ASP A 313 19.58 29.48 -6.59
N VAL A 314 20.61 30.32 -6.64
CA VAL A 314 20.57 31.66 -7.23
C VAL A 314 21.61 31.82 -8.33
N SER A 315 22.07 30.71 -8.91
CA SER A 315 23.01 30.67 -10.04
C SER A 315 22.48 31.38 -11.28
N GLY A 316 23.36 31.74 -12.22
CA GLY A 316 22.98 32.45 -13.44
C GLY A 316 21.93 31.73 -14.30
N SER A 317 21.91 30.39 -14.31
CA SER A 317 20.93 29.58 -15.06
C SER A 317 19.49 29.78 -14.55
N MET A 318 19.32 30.14 -13.27
CA MET A 318 18.03 30.50 -12.68
C MET A 318 17.43 31.81 -13.22
N GLY A 319 18.20 32.59 -13.99
CA GLY A 319 17.68 33.75 -14.73
C GLY A 319 16.80 33.36 -15.93
N GLY A 320 16.98 32.15 -16.46
CA GLY A 320 16.18 31.62 -17.57
C GLY A 320 14.75 31.28 -17.16
N GLY A 321 13.79 31.39 -18.09
CA GLY A 321 12.41 30.90 -17.89
C GLY A 321 11.68 31.45 -16.65
N ASN A 322 12.07 32.63 -16.15
CA ASN A 322 11.59 33.20 -14.88
C ASN A 322 11.71 32.21 -13.68
N ARG A 323 12.74 31.34 -13.66
CA ARG A 323 12.94 30.36 -12.58
C ARG A 323 13.14 31.04 -11.23
N ILE A 324 13.98 32.09 -11.15
CA ILE A 324 14.20 32.84 -9.90
C ILE A 324 12.92 33.51 -9.37
N GLY A 325 12.06 34.02 -10.24
CA GLY A 325 10.78 34.60 -9.84
C GLY A 325 9.80 33.56 -9.30
N ARG A 326 9.77 32.37 -9.92
CA ARG A 326 8.97 31.23 -9.45
C ARG A 326 9.51 30.66 -8.14
N LEU A 327 10.84 30.53 -8.00
CA LEU A 327 11.50 30.21 -6.74
C LEU A 327 11.06 31.15 -5.63
N TYR A 328 11.13 32.46 -5.87
CA TYR A 328 10.72 33.46 -4.88
C TYR A 328 9.25 33.27 -4.49
N GLN A 329 8.36 33.14 -5.48
CA GLN A 329 6.93 32.95 -5.27
C GLN A 329 6.63 31.71 -4.42
N ALA A 330 7.23 30.57 -4.74
CA ALA A 330 6.95 29.32 -4.02
C ALA A 330 7.60 29.26 -2.64
N ALA A 331 8.82 29.79 -2.48
CA ALA A 331 9.45 29.93 -1.18
C ALA A 331 8.68 30.91 -0.27
N GLU A 332 8.09 31.96 -0.85
CA GLU A 332 7.20 32.86 -0.12
C GLU A 332 5.93 32.14 0.36
N VAL A 333 5.31 31.31 -0.50
CA VAL A 333 4.16 30.48 -0.10
C VAL A 333 4.54 29.54 1.04
N PHE A 334 5.68 28.84 0.92
CA PHE A 334 6.15 27.95 1.98
C PHE A 334 6.30 28.66 3.32
N VAL A 335 7.03 29.78 3.35
CA VAL A 335 7.29 30.56 4.58
C VAL A 335 6.01 31.18 5.15
N MET A 336 5.12 31.67 4.30
CA MET A 336 3.94 32.41 4.78
C MET A 336 2.78 31.49 5.17
N GLN A 337 2.72 30.26 4.64
CA GLN A 337 1.49 29.46 4.67
C GLN A 337 1.71 27.99 5.04
N ILE A 338 2.79 27.36 4.56
CA ILE A 338 2.94 25.91 4.66
C ILE A 338 3.69 25.50 5.92
N VAL A 339 4.77 26.20 6.26
CA VAL A 339 5.55 25.86 7.45
C VAL A 339 4.72 26.06 8.71
N GLU A 340 4.70 25.03 9.56
CA GLU A 340 3.88 24.94 10.76
C GLU A 340 4.38 25.89 11.86
N MET A 341 3.48 26.36 12.72
CA MET A 341 3.89 27.10 13.92
C MET A 341 4.76 26.23 14.83
N GLY A 342 5.74 26.84 15.51
CA GLY A 342 6.73 26.15 16.32
C GLY A 342 7.98 25.70 15.56
N SER A 343 7.91 25.56 14.23
CA SER A 343 9.04 25.15 13.38
C SER A 343 10.16 26.20 13.34
N TYR A 344 11.42 25.77 13.18
CA TYR A 344 12.57 26.65 12.96
C TYR A 344 12.96 26.67 11.49
N VAL A 345 13.02 27.87 10.91
CA VAL A 345 13.33 28.06 9.49
C VAL A 345 14.65 28.79 9.31
N GLY A 346 15.56 28.19 8.56
CA GLY A 346 16.78 28.82 8.04
C GLY A 346 16.67 29.11 6.55
N ILE A 347 17.46 30.07 6.05
CA ILE A 347 17.56 30.37 4.61
C ILE A 347 19.03 30.48 4.23
N VAL A 348 19.45 29.62 3.30
CA VAL A 348 20.75 29.63 2.64
C VAL A 348 20.50 29.82 1.15
N GLN A 349 21.25 30.72 0.53
CA GLN A 349 21.32 30.81 -0.92
C GLN A 349 22.70 30.39 -1.40
N PHE A 350 22.80 29.83 -2.60
CA PHE A 350 24.08 29.47 -3.20
C PHE A 350 24.14 29.80 -4.69
N GLU A 351 25.34 30.18 -5.11
CA GLU A 351 25.77 30.29 -6.51
C GLU A 351 27.15 29.61 -6.60
N SER A 352 28.21 30.35 -6.96
CA SER A 352 29.60 29.89 -6.87
C SER A 352 30.01 29.55 -5.41
N THR A 353 29.39 30.23 -4.44
CA THR A 353 29.57 30.02 -3.00
C THR A 353 28.22 30.07 -2.28
N ALA A 354 28.16 29.53 -1.05
CA ALA A 354 26.95 29.59 -0.23
C ALA A 354 27.00 30.75 0.78
N SER A 355 25.85 31.37 1.02
CA SER A 355 25.69 32.44 2.01
C SER A 355 24.42 32.25 2.83
N VAL A 356 24.54 32.47 4.15
CA VAL A 356 23.40 32.39 5.08
C VAL A 356 22.63 33.72 5.03
N ARG A 357 21.37 33.67 4.62
CA ARG A 357 20.46 34.82 4.58
C ARG A 357 19.68 34.96 5.88
N SER A 358 19.30 33.83 6.47
CA SER A 358 18.70 33.77 7.80
C SER A 358 19.31 32.63 8.61
N SER A 359 19.69 32.91 9.85
CA SER A 359 19.82 31.85 10.86
C SER A 359 18.45 31.23 11.15
N LEU A 360 18.44 30.12 11.89
CA LEU A 360 17.21 29.49 12.36
C LEU A 360 16.37 30.50 13.15
N LEU A 361 15.13 30.69 12.70
CA LEU A 361 14.13 31.54 13.33
C LEU A 361 12.88 30.70 13.58
N GLN A 362 12.41 30.67 14.83
CA GLN A 362 11.19 29.97 15.19
C GLN A 362 9.97 30.72 14.67
N ILE A 363 9.03 30.00 14.04
CA ILE A 363 7.77 30.54 13.55
C ILE A 363 6.77 30.57 14.69
N VAL A 364 6.51 31.76 15.24
CA VAL A 364 5.53 31.97 16.32
C VAL A 364 4.30 32.70 15.78
N ASP A 365 4.53 33.71 14.94
CA ASP A 365 3.50 34.52 14.31
C ASP A 365 3.95 35.07 12.94
N ASP A 366 3.13 35.92 12.33
CA ASP A 366 3.39 36.50 11.01
C ASP A 366 4.60 37.44 10.99
N THR A 367 5.08 37.93 12.13
CA THR A 367 6.28 38.78 12.21
C THR A 367 7.51 38.02 11.74
N GLN A 368 7.69 36.78 12.21
CA GLN A 368 8.83 35.95 11.81
C GLN A 368 8.69 35.51 10.35
N ARG A 369 7.47 35.18 9.89
CA ARG A 369 7.19 34.85 8.48
C ARG A 369 7.53 36.02 7.56
N ASN A 370 7.08 37.23 7.88
CA ASN A 370 7.40 38.44 7.12
C ASN A 370 8.89 38.77 7.11
N ARG A 371 9.59 38.54 8.23
CA ARG A 371 11.05 38.68 8.30
C ARG A 371 11.74 37.71 7.35
N LEU A 372 11.37 36.44 7.35
CA LEU A 372 11.93 35.43 6.44
C LEU A 372 11.62 35.75 4.97
N LYS A 373 10.38 36.15 4.66
CA LYS A 373 9.97 36.62 3.33
C LYS A 373 10.88 37.75 2.81
N SER A 374 11.25 38.70 3.67
CA SER A 374 12.12 39.83 3.28
C SER A 374 13.54 39.41 2.88
N LEU A 375 13.99 38.22 3.30
CA LEU A 375 15.33 37.69 3.09
C LEU A 375 15.45 36.77 1.86
N LEU A 376 14.31 36.42 1.24
CA LEU A 376 14.26 35.57 0.05
C LEU A 376 14.98 36.20 -1.15
N PRO A 377 15.72 35.41 -1.95
CA PRO A 377 16.52 35.92 -3.07
C PRO A 377 15.65 36.34 -4.26
N LYS A 378 16.06 37.41 -4.95
CA LYS A 378 15.32 37.99 -6.09
C LYS A 378 16.11 38.02 -7.40
N THR A 379 17.39 37.69 -7.35
CA THR A 379 18.32 37.84 -8.47
C THR A 379 19.13 36.56 -8.64
N ALA A 380 19.44 36.25 -9.89
CA ALA A 380 20.20 35.07 -10.30
C ALA A 380 21.55 35.52 -10.91
N THR A 381 22.68 35.06 -10.36
CA THR A 381 24.05 35.41 -10.78
C THR A 381 25.03 34.27 -10.47
N GLY A 382 26.23 34.35 -11.05
CA GLY A 382 27.33 33.43 -10.71
C GLY A 382 27.17 32.01 -11.28
N GLY A 383 28.07 31.12 -10.86
CA GLY A 383 28.00 29.69 -11.18
C GLY A 383 27.10 28.93 -10.21
N THR A 384 27.16 27.61 -10.27
CA THR A 384 26.34 26.71 -9.44
C THR A 384 27.25 25.78 -8.66
N ASN A 385 27.13 25.76 -7.32
CA ASN A 385 27.86 24.85 -6.41
C ASN A 385 26.92 24.29 -5.34
N ILE A 386 26.26 23.17 -5.68
CA ILE A 386 25.23 22.56 -4.83
C ILE A 386 25.80 22.10 -3.50
N CYS A 387 27.01 21.52 -3.51
CA CYS A 387 27.66 21.04 -2.28
C CYS A 387 27.97 22.15 -1.28
N ALA A 388 28.31 23.37 -1.74
CA ALA A 388 28.47 24.50 -0.85
C ALA A 388 27.16 24.83 -0.13
N GLY A 389 26.04 24.84 -0.86
CA GLY A 389 24.70 25.07 -0.32
C GLY A 389 24.32 24.03 0.73
N ILE A 390 24.47 22.74 0.41
CA ILE A 390 24.16 21.63 1.33
C ILE A 390 24.99 21.73 2.62
N ARG A 391 26.32 21.90 2.50
CA ARG A 391 27.21 21.99 3.66
C ARG A 391 26.85 23.16 4.57
N GLU A 392 26.52 24.30 4.00
CA GLU A 392 26.14 25.47 4.77
C GLU A 392 24.75 25.31 5.41
N GLY A 393 23.80 24.68 4.72
CA GLY A 393 22.51 24.29 5.29
C GLY A 393 22.65 23.37 6.51
N ILE A 394 23.49 22.33 6.41
CA ILE A 394 23.82 21.45 7.54
C ILE A 394 24.41 22.24 8.71
N LYS A 395 25.33 23.18 8.44
CA LYS A 395 25.93 24.03 9.48
C LYS A 395 24.90 24.93 10.15
N VAL A 396 23.93 25.47 9.40
CA VAL A 396 22.84 26.28 9.96
C VAL A 396 21.97 25.43 10.88
N ASN A 397 21.55 24.24 10.43
CA ASN A 397 20.75 23.31 11.24
C ASN A 397 21.48 22.89 12.53
N LYS A 398 22.80 22.65 12.48
CA LYS A 398 23.62 22.34 13.67
C LYS A 398 23.61 23.40 14.75
N LYS A 399 23.24 24.65 14.45
CA LYS A 399 23.15 25.71 15.47
C LYS A 399 21.94 25.56 16.39
N TYR A 400 20.99 24.69 16.07
CA TYR A 400 19.83 24.43 16.91
C TYR A 400 20.22 23.79 18.25
N ASP A 401 20.90 22.63 18.20
CA ASP A 401 21.24 21.84 19.38
C ASP A 401 22.64 21.20 19.32
N GLY A 402 23.48 21.63 18.38
CA GLY A 402 24.81 21.06 18.12
C GLY A 402 24.80 19.84 17.21
N SER A 403 23.63 19.32 16.83
CA SER A 403 23.46 18.19 15.91
C SER A 403 22.66 18.58 14.66
N SER A 404 22.82 17.81 13.58
CA SER A 404 21.99 17.92 12.36
C SER A 404 20.99 16.77 12.21
N TYR A 405 20.87 15.94 13.25
CA TYR A 405 19.94 14.80 13.32
C TYR A 405 18.50 15.28 13.36
N SER A 406 17.63 14.64 12.56
CA SER A 406 16.21 14.94 12.43
C SER A 406 15.95 16.38 11.97
N THR A 407 16.86 16.92 11.15
CA THR A 407 16.70 18.24 10.52
C THR A 407 16.54 18.08 9.02
N GLU A 408 15.78 18.98 8.40
CA GLU A 408 15.42 18.95 6.99
C GLU A 408 16.19 20.03 6.21
N LEU A 409 16.57 19.71 4.98
CA LEU A 409 16.99 20.66 3.96
C LEU A 409 16.04 20.58 2.78
N VAL A 410 15.61 21.73 2.28
CA VAL A 410 14.84 21.81 1.03
C VAL A 410 15.75 22.42 -0.03
N LEU A 411 16.35 21.56 -0.85
CA LEU A 411 17.22 21.96 -1.95
C LEU A 411 16.37 22.25 -3.19
N LEU A 412 16.39 23.51 -3.62
CA LEU A 412 15.70 23.98 -4.82
C LEU A 412 16.74 24.42 -5.85
N THR A 413 16.84 23.71 -6.97
CA THR A 413 17.90 23.92 -7.97
C THR A 413 17.44 23.50 -9.36
N ASP A 414 17.97 24.13 -10.41
CA ASP A 414 17.82 23.63 -11.78
C ASP A 414 18.86 22.54 -12.13
N GLY A 415 19.76 22.24 -11.20
CA GLY A 415 20.70 21.13 -11.21
C GLY A 415 21.82 21.24 -12.24
N GLU A 416 22.05 22.43 -12.81
CA GLU A 416 23.20 22.71 -13.68
C GLU A 416 24.46 22.97 -12.83
N ASP A 417 24.94 21.96 -12.09
CA ASP A 417 26.12 22.09 -11.22
C ASP A 417 27.40 22.17 -12.06
N ASN A 418 28.19 23.24 -11.85
CA ASN A 418 29.50 23.38 -12.48
C ASN A 418 30.58 22.55 -11.76
N TYR A 419 30.24 21.94 -10.62
CA TYR A 419 31.09 21.08 -9.82
C TYR A 419 30.49 19.68 -9.68
N ALA A 420 31.29 18.70 -9.26
CA ALA A 420 30.79 17.35 -9.03
C ALA A 420 29.97 17.29 -7.73
N THR A 421 28.64 17.21 -7.83
CA THR A 421 27.72 17.10 -6.69
C THR A 421 27.99 15.88 -5.80
N SER A 422 28.60 14.82 -6.34
CA SER A 422 29.00 13.64 -5.58
C SER A 422 30.04 13.90 -4.48
N LEU A 423 30.75 15.04 -4.51
CA LEU A 423 31.79 15.39 -3.54
C LEU A 423 31.26 15.64 -2.12
N CYS A 424 29.97 15.88 -1.92
CA CYS A 424 29.37 16.07 -0.59
C CYS A 424 28.54 14.88 -0.11
N PHE A 425 28.53 13.75 -0.83
CA PHE A 425 27.85 12.53 -0.37
C PHE A 425 28.29 12.07 1.04
N PRO A 426 29.58 12.09 1.42
CA PRO A 426 29.99 11.78 2.79
C PRO A 426 29.42 12.75 3.83
N ASP A 427 29.35 14.04 3.49
CA ASP A 427 28.79 15.07 4.37
C ASP A 427 27.29 14.85 4.58
N VAL A 428 26.57 14.50 3.51
CA VAL A 428 25.14 14.16 3.52
C VAL A 428 24.89 12.95 4.42
N THR A 429 25.56 11.82 4.19
CA THR A 429 25.38 10.61 5.01
C THR A 429 25.68 10.84 6.48
N ASN A 430 26.78 11.54 6.78
CA ASN A 430 27.21 11.77 8.16
C ASN A 430 26.33 12.79 8.92
N SER A 431 25.59 13.63 8.19
CA SER A 431 24.74 14.66 8.80
C SER A 431 23.54 14.08 9.55
N GLY A 432 22.99 12.96 9.10
CA GLY A 432 21.70 12.44 9.55
C GLY A 432 20.53 13.39 9.26
N SER A 433 20.69 14.31 8.31
CA SER A 433 19.64 15.23 7.83
C SER A 433 18.84 14.60 6.69
N ILE A 434 17.57 14.99 6.59
CA ILE A 434 16.68 14.61 5.49
C ILE A 434 16.78 15.69 4.42
N ILE A 435 17.12 15.35 3.18
CA ILE A 435 17.29 16.33 2.10
C ILE A 435 16.22 16.11 1.04
N HIS A 436 15.26 17.03 1.00
CA HIS A 436 14.26 17.10 -0.05
C HIS A 436 14.82 17.86 -1.25
N VAL A 437 14.52 17.39 -2.45
CA VAL A 437 14.97 18.02 -3.70
C VAL A 437 13.77 18.38 -4.55
N ILE A 438 13.76 19.63 -5.01
CA ILE A 438 12.84 20.08 -6.05
C ILE A 438 13.69 20.51 -7.25
N ALA A 439 13.63 19.70 -8.29
CA ALA A 439 14.33 19.93 -9.54
C ALA A 439 13.53 20.89 -10.43
N LEU A 440 14.18 21.98 -10.87
CA LEU A 440 13.58 22.99 -11.75
C LEU A 440 14.07 22.82 -13.19
N GLY A 441 13.13 22.66 -14.12
CA GLY A 441 13.44 22.56 -15.54
C GLY A 441 14.09 21.22 -15.97
N PRO A 442 14.56 21.13 -17.23
CA PRO A 442 14.94 19.87 -17.86
C PRO A 442 16.34 19.34 -17.54
N ASN A 443 17.24 20.19 -17.04
CA ASN A 443 18.68 19.89 -17.01
C ASN A 443 19.18 19.40 -15.63
N ALA A 444 18.27 19.04 -14.74
CA ALA A 444 18.64 18.69 -13.38
C ALA A 444 19.51 17.41 -13.30
N ALA A 445 20.66 17.52 -12.62
CA ALA A 445 21.65 16.45 -12.46
C ALA A 445 21.05 15.12 -11.94
N LYS A 446 21.67 13.99 -12.30
CA LYS A 446 21.24 12.66 -11.84
C LYS A 446 21.59 12.43 -10.37
N GLU A 447 22.66 13.06 -9.92
CA GLU A 447 23.21 13.01 -8.56
C GLU A 447 22.21 13.52 -7.51
N LEU A 448 21.26 14.37 -7.92
CA LEU A 448 20.17 14.83 -7.07
C LEU A 448 19.28 13.68 -6.59
N GLU A 449 19.06 12.66 -7.44
CA GLU A 449 18.28 11.48 -7.05
C GLU A 449 19.00 10.69 -5.97
N THR A 450 20.32 10.55 -6.11
CA THR A 450 21.16 9.83 -5.15
C THR A 450 21.13 10.49 -3.77
N ILE A 451 21.11 11.83 -3.69
CA ILE A 451 20.98 12.55 -2.42
C ILE A 451 19.66 12.22 -1.72
N VAL A 452 18.56 12.19 -2.47
CA VAL A 452 17.24 11.86 -1.93
C VAL A 452 17.21 10.41 -1.45
N ASP A 453 17.73 9.48 -2.26
CA ASP A 453 17.82 8.05 -1.90
C ASP A 453 18.66 7.81 -0.63
N MET A 454 19.76 8.55 -0.46
CA MET A 454 20.65 8.43 0.70
C MET A 454 20.04 8.96 2.01
N THR A 455 19.12 9.92 1.92
CA THR A 455 18.55 10.63 3.09
C THR A 455 17.10 10.28 3.37
N GLY A 456 16.46 9.55 2.45
CA GLY A 456 15.02 9.28 2.49
C GLY A 456 14.18 10.54 2.29
N GLY A 457 14.71 11.58 1.63
CA GLY A 457 13.96 12.80 1.36
C GLY A 457 12.86 12.62 0.30
N LEU A 458 12.18 13.72 -0.02
CA LEU A 458 11.19 13.76 -1.10
C LEU A 458 11.82 14.36 -2.37
N ARG A 459 11.36 13.92 -3.53
CA ARG A 459 11.79 14.42 -4.84
C ARG A 459 10.60 14.96 -5.60
N PHE A 460 10.75 16.15 -6.17
CA PHE A 460 9.73 16.78 -6.97
C PHE A 460 10.31 17.36 -8.26
N LEU A 461 9.45 17.50 -9.27
CA LEU A 461 9.74 18.18 -10.51
C LEU A 461 8.85 19.43 -10.60
N ALA A 462 9.47 20.55 -10.95
CA ALA A 462 8.77 21.73 -11.42
C ALA A 462 9.26 22.06 -12.84
N THR A 463 8.36 22.00 -13.82
CA THR A 463 8.70 22.25 -15.23
C THR A 463 8.96 23.74 -15.48
N ASP A 464 9.53 24.09 -16.63
CA ASP A 464 9.67 25.50 -17.04
C ASP A 464 8.36 26.11 -17.58
N LYS A 465 7.29 25.33 -17.62
CA LYS A 465 5.99 25.83 -18.09
C LYS A 465 5.44 26.83 -17.08
N VAL A 466 4.96 27.94 -17.62
CA VAL A 466 4.50 29.08 -16.83
C VAL A 466 3.13 28.88 -16.18
N ASP A 467 2.33 27.93 -16.69
CA ASP A 467 1.04 27.51 -16.17
C ASP A 467 1.11 26.35 -15.17
N ALA A 468 2.25 25.65 -15.10
CA ALA A 468 2.46 24.59 -14.13
C ALA A 468 2.60 25.18 -12.72
N GLN A 469 1.72 24.77 -11.81
CA GLN A 469 1.81 25.08 -10.37
C GLN A 469 2.75 24.12 -9.61
N GLY A 470 3.48 23.26 -10.33
CA GLY A 470 4.27 22.16 -9.78
C GLY A 470 5.28 22.58 -8.70
N LEU A 471 5.82 23.80 -8.76
CA LEU A 471 6.72 24.31 -7.73
C LEU A 471 6.00 24.60 -6.41
N ILE A 472 4.83 25.25 -6.47
CA ILE A 472 4.01 25.51 -5.28
C ILE A 472 3.47 24.18 -4.74
N ASP A 473 2.99 23.30 -5.62
CA ASP A 473 2.51 21.95 -5.27
C ASP A 473 3.63 21.14 -4.58
N ALA A 474 4.87 21.25 -5.04
CA ALA A 474 6.03 20.60 -4.42
C ALA A 474 6.28 21.11 -2.99
N PHE A 475 6.24 22.44 -2.77
CA PHE A 475 6.41 23.00 -1.43
C PHE A 475 5.27 22.62 -0.49
N ILE A 476 4.04 22.58 -0.98
CA ILE A 476 2.88 22.15 -0.18
C ILE A 476 3.02 20.66 0.19
N GLY A 477 3.57 19.83 -0.70
CA GLY A 477 3.89 18.44 -0.43
C GLY A 477 5.02 18.20 0.59
N LEU A 478 5.72 19.25 1.05
CA LEU A 478 6.75 19.17 2.10
C LEU A 478 6.16 19.33 3.50
N THR A 479 5.18 18.50 3.85
CA THR A 479 4.59 18.44 5.20
C THR A 479 5.53 17.76 6.19
N ALA A 480 5.42 18.11 7.48
CA ALA A 480 6.19 17.45 8.53
C ALA A 480 5.84 15.95 8.65
N GLY A 481 6.84 15.09 8.79
CA GLY A 481 6.67 13.64 9.03
C GLY A 481 6.39 13.27 10.49
N ASP A 482 5.69 14.12 11.23
CA ASP A 482 5.50 14.02 12.69
C ASP A 482 4.21 13.31 13.13
N GLY A 483 3.30 13.04 12.18
CA GLY A 483 2.00 12.43 12.44
C GLY A 483 0.94 13.39 12.98
N ALA A 484 1.23 14.70 13.10
CA ALA A 484 0.31 15.73 13.57
C ALA A 484 -0.54 16.31 12.43
N THR A 485 -1.27 15.44 11.72
CA THR A 485 -1.98 15.78 10.46
C THR A 485 -3.00 16.91 10.58
N THR A 486 -3.51 17.19 11.79
CA THR A 486 -4.45 18.30 12.02
C THR A 486 -3.79 19.68 11.98
N GLN A 487 -2.46 19.75 12.18
CA GLN A 487 -1.68 20.99 12.14
C GLN A 487 -1.12 21.28 10.74
N HIS A 488 -1.14 20.29 9.84
CA HIS A 488 -0.58 20.42 8.50
C HIS A 488 -1.51 21.19 7.57
N ALA A 489 -0.91 21.95 6.65
CA ALA A 489 -1.65 22.57 5.55
C ALA A 489 -2.11 21.50 4.54
N ILE A 490 -3.41 21.41 4.30
CA ILE A 490 -4.02 20.50 3.35
C ILE A 490 -4.38 21.26 2.08
N GLN A 491 -3.92 20.77 0.93
CA GLN A 491 -4.24 21.36 -0.37
C GLN A 491 -5.62 20.87 -0.85
N LEU A 492 -6.53 21.81 -1.09
CA LEU A 492 -7.90 21.52 -1.54
C LEU A 492 -8.02 21.58 -3.07
N GLU A 493 -7.26 22.48 -3.70
CA GLU A 493 -7.29 22.73 -5.14
C GLU A 493 -5.94 23.26 -5.63
N SER A 494 -5.54 22.84 -6.84
CA SER A 494 -4.39 23.39 -7.57
C SER A 494 -4.62 23.33 -9.07
N SER A 495 -4.99 24.48 -9.62
CA SER A 495 -5.31 24.65 -11.03
C SER A 495 -4.44 25.74 -11.64
N GLY A 496 -4.09 25.57 -12.91
CA GLY A 496 -3.29 26.54 -13.65
C GLY A 496 -3.49 26.38 -15.15
N SER A 497 -3.52 27.50 -15.88
CA SER A 497 -3.69 27.48 -17.34
C SER A 497 -3.14 28.75 -17.98
N VAL A 498 -2.68 28.63 -19.22
CA VAL A 498 -2.39 29.79 -20.09
C VAL A 498 -3.68 30.30 -20.70
N LEU A 499 -4.11 31.50 -20.32
CA LEU A 499 -5.34 32.12 -20.80
C LEU A 499 -5.05 33.17 -21.87
N LYS A 500 -5.87 33.21 -22.93
CA LYS A 500 -5.85 34.32 -23.90
C LYS A 500 -6.45 35.58 -23.28
N SER A 501 -6.30 36.71 -23.96
CA SER A 501 -6.92 37.96 -23.49
C SER A 501 -8.43 37.78 -23.35
N LYS A 502 -8.98 38.18 -22.20
CA LYS A 502 -10.40 38.05 -21.81
C LYS A 502 -10.91 36.64 -21.53
N ASP A 503 -10.10 35.59 -21.69
CA ASP A 503 -10.46 34.26 -21.23
C ASP A 503 -10.35 34.17 -19.70
N CYS A 504 -11.12 33.25 -19.10
CA CYS A 504 -11.15 33.06 -17.65
C CYS A 504 -10.90 31.61 -17.26
N LEU A 505 -10.20 31.43 -16.14
CA LEU A 505 -10.06 30.15 -15.45
C LEU A 505 -11.16 30.07 -14.38
N THR A 506 -12.06 29.11 -14.53
CA THR A 506 -13.22 28.91 -13.65
C THR A 506 -13.21 27.52 -13.03
N GLY A 507 -13.66 27.42 -11.79
CA GLY A 507 -13.86 26.13 -11.14
C GLY A 507 -14.52 26.24 -9.79
N THR A 508 -14.62 25.10 -9.11
CA THR A 508 -15.19 24.97 -7.78
C THR A 508 -14.22 24.23 -6.88
N VAL A 509 -14.05 24.70 -5.65
CA VAL A 509 -13.34 24.01 -4.58
C VAL A 509 -14.34 23.69 -3.47
N PHE A 510 -14.25 22.51 -2.87
CA PHE A 510 -15.16 22.07 -1.82
C PHE A 510 -14.46 22.06 -0.47
N ILE A 511 -15.02 22.80 0.49
CA ILE A 511 -14.60 22.80 1.89
C ILE A 511 -15.58 21.95 2.69
N ASP A 512 -15.13 20.81 3.18
CA ASP A 512 -15.94 19.86 3.95
C ASP A 512 -15.88 20.12 5.47
N LYS A 513 -16.53 19.27 6.27
CA LYS A 513 -16.61 19.43 7.72
C LYS A 513 -15.27 19.30 8.46
N THR A 514 -14.27 18.67 7.85
CA THR A 514 -12.98 18.33 8.48
C THR A 514 -11.92 19.42 8.31
N VAL A 515 -12.12 20.36 7.39
CA VAL A 515 -11.19 21.47 7.11
C VAL A 515 -11.93 22.80 7.13
N GLY A 516 -11.21 23.90 7.31
CA GLY A 516 -11.79 25.24 7.21
C GLY A 516 -11.05 26.29 8.03
N ASN A 517 -10.21 25.89 8.99
CA ASN A 517 -9.35 26.85 9.68
C ASN A 517 -8.18 27.26 8.77
N GLY A 518 -7.74 28.50 8.93
CA GLY A 518 -6.60 29.03 8.17
C GLY A 518 -6.76 28.92 6.65
N THR A 519 -8.01 28.94 6.14
CA THR A 519 -8.25 28.78 4.71
C THR A 519 -7.67 29.96 3.94
N PHE A 520 -6.91 29.62 2.91
CA PHE A 520 -6.14 30.55 2.12
C PHE A 520 -6.37 30.33 0.63
N PHE A 521 -6.67 31.41 -0.08
CA PHE A 521 -6.79 31.44 -1.53
C PHE A 521 -5.61 32.20 -2.14
N LEU A 522 -4.86 31.52 -3.00
CA LEU A 522 -3.72 32.08 -3.71
C LEU A 522 -4.05 32.19 -5.20
N VAL A 523 -3.88 33.38 -5.77
CA VAL A 523 -3.91 33.61 -7.21
C VAL A 523 -2.52 34.05 -7.66
N THR A 524 -1.97 33.40 -8.68
CA THR A 524 -0.65 33.73 -9.25
C THR A 524 -0.77 34.14 -10.72
N TRP A 525 0.13 35.00 -11.19
CA TRP A 525 0.17 35.43 -12.60
C TRP A 525 1.59 35.71 -13.09
N VAL A 526 1.73 35.88 -14.41
CA VAL A 526 3.03 36.19 -15.04
C VAL A 526 3.18 37.66 -15.40
N ASN A 527 2.14 38.30 -15.94
CA ASN A 527 2.25 39.65 -16.52
C ASN A 527 1.49 40.69 -15.71
N LEU A 528 0.16 40.58 -15.66
CA LEU A 528 -0.71 41.56 -15.04
C LEU A 528 -1.70 40.86 -14.10
N VAL A 529 -2.00 41.52 -12.98
CA VAL A 529 -2.98 41.05 -12.00
C VAL A 529 -4.31 40.73 -12.72
N PRO A 530 -4.83 39.49 -12.62
CA PRO A 530 -6.09 39.13 -13.24
C PRO A 530 -7.28 39.73 -12.49
N ALA A 531 -8.43 39.78 -13.15
CA ALA A 531 -9.68 40.08 -12.46
C ALA A 531 -10.09 38.85 -11.65
N ILE A 532 -10.26 39.03 -10.34
CA ILE A 532 -10.53 37.94 -9.39
C ILE A 532 -11.98 38.06 -8.92
N THR A 533 -12.71 36.96 -8.99
CA THR A 533 -14.03 36.82 -8.38
C THR A 533 -14.12 35.46 -7.71
N LEU A 534 -14.43 35.45 -6.41
CA LEU A 534 -14.62 34.24 -5.61
C LEU A 534 -15.97 34.37 -4.89
N THR A 535 -16.81 33.34 -4.97
CA THR A 535 -18.13 33.30 -4.33
C THR A 535 -18.16 32.20 -3.30
N ASP A 536 -18.50 32.53 -2.06
CA ASP A 536 -18.65 31.56 -0.98
C ASP A 536 -20.01 30.82 -1.04
N PRO A 537 -20.20 29.74 -0.27
CA PRO A 537 -21.43 28.96 -0.25
C PRO A 537 -22.69 29.76 0.14
N ASN A 538 -22.52 30.87 0.86
CA ASN A 538 -23.61 31.76 1.29
C ASN A 538 -23.90 32.87 0.28
N GLY A 539 -23.16 32.92 -0.84
CA GLY A 539 -23.33 33.90 -1.91
C GLY A 539 -22.58 35.21 -1.71
N LYS A 540 -21.68 35.31 -0.73
CA LYS A 540 -20.80 36.48 -0.58
C LYS A 540 -19.72 36.43 -1.66
N ILE A 541 -19.53 37.57 -2.32
CA ILE A 541 -18.56 37.71 -3.42
C ILE A 541 -17.34 38.48 -2.91
N TYR A 542 -16.17 37.90 -3.12
CA TYR A 542 -14.86 38.51 -2.92
C TYR A 542 -14.28 38.89 -4.28
N THR A 543 -13.69 40.07 -4.35
CA THR A 543 -13.13 40.67 -5.56
C THR A 543 -11.64 40.93 -5.40
N SER A 544 -10.96 41.42 -6.44
CA SER A 544 -9.54 41.80 -6.37
C SER A 544 -9.20 42.78 -5.23
N ASN A 545 -10.16 43.57 -4.73
CA ASN A 545 -9.94 44.50 -3.61
C ASN A 545 -9.83 43.81 -2.24
N ASP A 546 -10.43 42.62 -2.11
CA ASP A 546 -10.38 41.82 -0.88
C ASP A 546 -9.07 41.04 -0.75
N PHE A 547 -8.32 40.91 -1.86
CA PHE A 547 -7.06 40.19 -1.89
C PHE A 547 -5.86 41.13 -1.68
N ALA A 548 -4.93 40.70 -0.82
CA ALA A 548 -3.64 41.34 -0.64
C ALA A 548 -2.69 40.94 -1.79
N SER A 549 -2.48 41.87 -2.72
CA SER A 549 -1.61 41.65 -3.89
C SER A 549 -0.16 42.04 -3.61
N ASP A 550 0.78 41.20 -4.04
CA ASP A 550 2.23 41.48 -4.03
C ASP A 550 2.77 41.46 -5.46
N ALA A 551 3.18 42.62 -5.94
CA ALA A 551 3.73 42.79 -7.28
C ALA A 551 5.10 42.10 -7.46
N THR A 552 5.85 41.89 -6.39
CA THR A 552 7.17 41.23 -6.43
C THR A 552 7.01 39.75 -6.70
N SER A 553 6.13 39.08 -5.95
CA SER A 553 5.86 37.65 -6.16
C SER A 553 4.82 37.37 -7.23
N LYS A 554 4.19 38.40 -7.79
CA LYS A 554 3.11 38.28 -8.77
C LYS A 554 2.02 37.35 -8.26
N SER A 555 1.64 37.56 -7.00
CA SER A 555 0.64 36.76 -6.31
C SER A 555 -0.33 37.64 -5.54
N SER A 556 -1.55 37.16 -5.37
CA SER A 556 -2.61 37.83 -4.61
C SER A 556 -3.30 36.84 -3.71
N ARG A 557 -3.60 37.27 -2.49
CA ARG A 557 -3.88 36.37 -1.36
C ARG A 557 -5.12 36.80 -0.62
N LEU A 558 -6.01 35.86 -0.34
CA LEU A 558 -7.17 36.06 0.53
C LEU A 558 -7.12 35.06 1.68
N VAL A 559 -7.14 35.57 2.91
CA VAL A 559 -7.24 34.77 4.13
C VAL A 559 -8.66 34.85 4.64
N ILE A 560 -9.30 33.71 4.90
CA ILE A 560 -10.61 33.69 5.54
C ILE A 560 -10.41 33.71 7.07
N PRO A 561 -10.97 34.70 7.79
CA PRO A 561 -10.86 34.73 9.23
C PRO A 561 -11.72 33.63 9.87
N GLY A 562 -11.15 32.92 10.85
CA GLY A 562 -11.83 31.83 11.55
C GLY A 562 -11.96 30.56 10.70
N THR A 563 -13.08 29.86 10.84
CA THR A 563 -13.41 28.66 10.06
C THR A 563 -14.19 29.07 8.81
N ALA A 564 -13.68 28.73 7.64
CA ALA A 564 -14.35 28.99 6.36
C ALA A 564 -15.68 28.24 6.25
N GLU A 565 -16.62 28.86 5.54
CA GLU A 565 -17.94 28.30 5.27
C GLU A 565 -17.83 26.99 4.49
N ARG A 566 -18.61 25.99 4.93
CA ARG A 566 -18.62 24.65 4.33
C ARG A 566 -19.41 24.66 3.02
N GLY A 567 -18.93 23.91 2.04
CA GLY A 567 -19.60 23.71 0.75
C GLY A 567 -18.77 24.18 -0.44
N ALA A 568 -19.46 24.48 -1.53
CA ALA A 568 -18.88 24.84 -2.81
C ALA A 568 -18.47 26.31 -2.87
N TRP A 569 -17.18 26.57 -3.07
CA TRP A 569 -16.63 27.89 -3.36
C TRP A 569 -16.30 27.99 -4.84
N GLN A 570 -16.92 28.95 -5.53
CA GLN A 570 -16.76 29.13 -6.96
C GLN A 570 -15.77 30.25 -7.26
N TYR A 571 -14.79 29.99 -8.12
CA TYR A 571 -13.81 31.00 -8.54
C TYR A 571 -13.90 31.27 -10.04
N ASN A 572 -13.63 32.52 -10.41
CA ASN A 572 -13.53 33.00 -11.78
C ASN A 572 -12.36 34.00 -11.88
N LEU A 573 -11.33 33.63 -12.62
CA LEU A 573 -10.08 34.40 -12.74
C LEU A 573 -9.85 34.77 -14.20
N CYS A 574 -10.06 36.04 -14.55
CA CYS A 574 -10.04 36.47 -15.95
C CYS A 574 -8.76 37.21 -16.32
N ASN A 575 -8.20 36.87 -17.49
CA ASN A 575 -7.05 37.54 -18.03
C ASN A 575 -7.41 38.95 -18.56
N THR A 576 -6.98 39.98 -17.83
CA THR A 576 -7.15 41.40 -18.17
C THR A 576 -6.02 41.95 -19.06
N HIS A 577 -4.96 41.17 -19.27
CA HIS A 577 -3.84 41.55 -20.11
C HIS A 577 -4.20 41.40 -21.60
N THR A 578 -3.55 42.18 -22.46
CA THR A 578 -3.78 42.16 -23.91
C THR A 578 -3.16 40.94 -24.59
N ALA A 579 -2.15 40.34 -23.97
CA ALA A 579 -1.51 39.10 -24.42
C ALA A 579 -1.84 37.91 -23.50
N ASN A 580 -1.50 36.71 -23.97
CA ASN A 580 -1.65 35.49 -23.18
C ASN A 580 -0.84 35.58 -21.89
N GLN A 581 -1.39 35.06 -20.79
CA GLN A 581 -0.64 34.86 -19.56
C GLN A 581 -1.11 33.61 -18.84
N ALA A 582 -0.19 33.01 -18.09
CA ALA A 582 -0.55 31.95 -17.16
C ALA A 582 -1.16 32.55 -15.89
N ILE A 583 -2.25 31.93 -15.44
CA ILE A 583 -2.89 32.19 -14.16
C ILE A 583 -2.94 30.89 -13.38
N GLY A 584 -2.53 30.94 -12.12
CA GLY A 584 -2.62 29.84 -11.17
C GLY A 584 -3.60 30.15 -10.05
N PHE A 585 -4.21 29.09 -9.52
CA PHE A 585 -5.10 29.11 -8.38
C PHE A 585 -4.78 27.96 -7.45
N VAL A 586 -4.49 28.26 -6.18
CA VAL A 586 -4.21 27.26 -5.15
C VAL A 586 -5.02 27.59 -3.91
N VAL A 587 -5.60 26.55 -3.31
CA VAL A 587 -6.34 26.67 -2.05
C VAL A 587 -5.78 25.69 -1.04
N THR A 588 -5.47 26.19 0.15
CA THR A 588 -5.13 25.33 1.29
C THR A 588 -5.99 25.65 2.49
N SER A 589 -6.11 24.69 3.40
CA SER A 589 -6.75 24.86 4.69
C SER A 589 -6.13 23.91 5.71
N THR A 590 -6.30 24.17 7.00
CA THR A 590 -5.99 23.22 8.07
C THR A 590 -7.26 22.60 8.65
N ALA A 591 -7.10 21.64 9.55
CA ALA A 591 -8.23 20.96 10.19
C ALA A 591 -9.14 21.95 10.91
N ALA A 592 -10.46 21.75 10.76
CA ALA A 592 -11.46 22.59 11.43
C ALA A 592 -11.54 22.30 12.94
N ASP A 593 -11.19 21.08 13.35
CA ASP A 593 -11.18 20.60 14.74
C ASP A 593 -9.91 19.78 14.97
N GLU A 594 -9.22 20.01 16.08
CA GLU A 594 -7.99 19.31 16.45
C GLU A 594 -8.21 17.81 16.75
N ASN A 595 -9.44 17.39 17.04
CA ASN A 595 -9.79 16.00 17.34
C ASN A 595 -10.36 15.23 16.14
N VAL A 596 -10.61 15.92 15.02
CA VAL A 596 -11.15 15.33 13.79
C VAL A 596 -10.07 15.40 12.71
N PRO A 597 -9.47 14.26 12.33
CA PRO A 597 -8.45 14.27 11.29
C PRO A 597 -9.07 14.71 9.95
N PRO A 598 -8.36 15.53 9.16
CA PRO A 598 -8.81 15.92 7.84
C PRO A 598 -8.81 14.72 6.87
N ILE A 599 -9.61 14.83 5.81
CA ILE A 599 -9.42 13.97 4.64
C ILE A 599 -8.08 14.32 3.99
N THR A 600 -7.21 13.34 3.78
CA THR A 600 -5.88 13.48 3.19
C THR A 600 -5.73 12.57 1.96
N VAL A 601 -4.82 12.96 1.08
CA VAL A 601 -4.48 12.20 -0.13
C VAL A 601 -2.96 12.06 -0.17
N ASN A 602 -2.48 10.83 -0.30
CA ASN A 602 -1.07 10.53 -0.49
C ASN A 602 -0.89 9.84 -1.84
N ALA A 603 -0.07 10.42 -2.70
CA ALA A 603 0.20 9.89 -4.04
C ALA A 603 1.66 9.47 -4.18
N HIS A 604 1.93 8.42 -4.95
CA HIS A 604 3.29 8.01 -5.32
C HIS A 604 3.28 7.05 -6.51
N MET A 605 4.46 6.85 -7.10
CA MET A 605 4.70 5.78 -8.07
C MET A 605 5.23 4.53 -7.36
N ASN A 606 5.02 3.33 -7.94
CA ASN A 606 5.65 2.09 -7.45
C ASN A 606 7.20 2.13 -7.47
N GLN A 607 7.79 2.94 -8.35
CA GLN A 607 9.23 3.08 -8.50
C GLN A 607 9.62 4.48 -8.98
N ASN A 608 10.86 4.88 -8.67
CA ASN A 608 11.38 6.21 -9.00
C ASN A 608 12.08 6.28 -10.37
N THR A 609 12.39 5.14 -10.98
CA THR A 609 13.03 5.08 -12.30
C THR A 609 12.40 4.01 -13.18
N ASN A 610 12.38 4.23 -14.49
CA ASN A 610 11.95 3.22 -15.45
C ASN A 610 12.84 3.21 -16.71
N ASN A 611 13.05 2.01 -17.23
CA ASN A 611 13.73 1.71 -18.49
C ASN A 611 12.85 0.91 -19.46
N LEU A 612 11.52 0.98 -19.28
CA LEU A 612 10.44 0.27 -19.98
C LEU A 612 10.26 -1.21 -19.67
N LYS A 613 11.15 -1.83 -18.89
CA LYS A 613 11.01 -3.25 -18.57
C LYS A 613 9.92 -3.54 -17.55
N GLU A 614 9.73 -2.61 -16.62
CA GLU A 614 8.79 -2.76 -15.52
C GLU A 614 7.64 -1.75 -15.69
N PRO A 615 6.38 -2.19 -15.51
CA PRO A 615 5.25 -1.28 -15.53
C PRO A 615 5.32 -0.21 -14.45
N MET A 616 4.88 1.01 -14.77
CA MET A 616 4.67 2.06 -13.76
C MET A 616 3.25 1.99 -13.25
N VAL A 617 3.08 2.00 -11.93
CA VAL A 617 1.79 2.11 -11.27
C VAL A 617 1.71 3.45 -10.55
N VAL A 618 0.61 4.16 -10.75
CA VAL A 618 0.25 5.32 -9.94
C VAL A 618 -0.60 4.82 -8.77
N TYR A 619 -0.22 5.18 -7.55
CA TYR A 619 -1.02 4.93 -6.34
C TYR A 619 -1.49 6.25 -5.74
N ALA A 620 -2.76 6.30 -5.34
CA ALA A 620 -3.36 7.38 -4.58
C ALA A 620 -4.17 6.82 -3.41
N SER A 621 -3.67 7.00 -2.20
CA SER A 621 -4.37 6.61 -0.98
C SER A 621 -5.18 7.79 -0.45
N VAL A 622 -6.51 7.62 -0.36
CA VAL A 622 -7.45 8.64 0.12
C VAL A 622 -7.99 8.19 1.48
N ASN A 623 -7.68 8.92 2.53
CA ASN A 623 -8.03 8.54 3.90
C ASN A 623 -8.61 9.71 4.68
N GLN A 624 -9.42 9.43 5.70
CA GLN A 624 -9.67 10.35 6.80
C GLN A 624 -9.01 9.80 8.06
N GLY A 625 -7.87 10.39 8.44
CA GLY A 625 -6.98 9.77 9.43
C GLY A 625 -6.44 8.44 8.91
N LEU A 626 -6.84 7.33 9.55
CA LEU A 626 -6.43 5.97 9.19
C LEU A 626 -7.57 5.13 8.58
N LEU A 627 -8.68 5.79 8.24
CA LEU A 627 -9.83 5.16 7.63
C LEU A 627 -9.86 5.43 6.13
N PRO A 628 -10.02 4.39 5.30
CA PRO A 628 -10.08 4.56 3.85
C PRO A 628 -11.35 5.26 3.39
N VAL A 629 -11.21 6.06 2.34
CA VAL A 629 -12.30 6.77 1.66
C VAL A 629 -12.57 6.11 0.31
N ILE A 630 -13.72 5.45 0.20
CA ILE A 630 -14.14 4.72 -1.00
C ILE A 630 -15.15 5.52 -1.81
N GLY A 631 -15.23 5.28 -3.12
CA GLY A 631 -16.19 5.92 -4.03
C GLY A 631 -15.90 7.39 -4.34
N ALA A 632 -14.65 7.83 -4.27
CA ALA A 632 -14.21 9.16 -4.71
C ALA A 632 -13.80 9.13 -6.19
N ASN A 633 -13.91 10.27 -6.88
CA ASN A 633 -13.33 10.42 -8.21
C ASN A 633 -11.87 10.84 -8.08
N VAL A 634 -10.95 9.99 -8.52
CA VAL A 634 -9.51 10.19 -8.37
C VAL A 634 -8.85 10.29 -9.74
N THR A 635 -8.14 11.38 -9.98
CA THR A 635 -7.48 11.66 -11.25
C THR A 635 -6.01 11.99 -11.01
N ALA A 636 -5.10 11.24 -11.63
CA ALA A 636 -3.69 11.54 -11.73
C ALA A 636 -3.39 12.40 -12.95
N ILE A 637 -2.47 13.35 -12.78
CA ILE A 637 -1.94 14.24 -13.80
C ILE A 637 -0.43 14.02 -13.80
N ILE A 638 0.07 13.36 -14.83
CA ILE A 638 1.48 13.05 -15.01
C ILE A 638 2.05 14.08 -15.98
N GLU A 639 2.94 14.93 -15.50
CA GLU A 639 3.56 15.99 -16.30
C GLU A 639 5.01 15.62 -16.68
N PRO A 640 5.30 15.35 -17.96
CA PRO A 640 6.68 15.21 -18.41
C PRO A 640 7.38 16.58 -18.39
N VAL A 641 8.70 16.57 -18.16
CA VAL A 641 9.51 17.80 -18.23
C VAL A 641 9.46 18.45 -19.62
N ASN A 642 9.28 17.64 -20.66
CA ASN A 642 9.03 18.06 -22.04
C ASN A 642 7.78 17.35 -22.57
N GLY A 643 6.82 18.08 -23.13
CA GLY A 643 5.56 17.53 -23.65
C GLY A 643 4.34 17.99 -22.87
N ASN A 644 3.18 17.38 -23.12
CA ASN A 644 1.91 17.76 -22.51
C ASN A 644 1.59 16.86 -21.31
N PRO A 645 0.96 17.37 -20.24
CA PRO A 645 0.49 16.53 -19.16
C PRO A 645 -0.49 15.47 -19.66
N VAL A 646 -0.41 14.27 -19.09
CA VAL A 646 -1.36 13.17 -19.32
C VAL A 646 -2.25 13.03 -18.11
N THR A 647 -3.56 12.91 -18.34
CA THR A 647 -4.56 12.69 -17.30
C THR A 647 -4.97 11.23 -17.29
N LEU A 648 -4.99 10.62 -16.11
CA LEU A 648 -5.29 9.22 -15.86
C LEU A 648 -6.29 9.09 -14.71
N GLU A 649 -7.45 8.49 -14.95
CA GLU A 649 -8.42 8.18 -13.89
C GLU A 649 -7.95 6.95 -13.12
N LEU A 650 -7.89 7.02 -11.78
CA LEU A 650 -7.48 5.89 -10.94
C LEU A 650 -8.70 5.16 -10.35
N TRP A 651 -8.60 3.85 -10.15
CA TRP A 651 -9.73 3.02 -9.72
C TRP A 651 -9.41 2.27 -8.42
N ASP A 652 -10.45 2.05 -7.60
CA ASP A 652 -10.46 1.24 -6.37
C ASP A 652 -11.49 0.09 -6.57
N ASN A 653 -11.27 -0.74 -7.60
CA ASN A 653 -12.19 -1.77 -8.08
C ASN A 653 -11.69 -3.21 -7.85
N GLY A 654 -10.46 -3.39 -7.35
CA GLY A 654 -9.80 -4.67 -7.10
C GLY A 654 -9.34 -5.41 -8.35
N ALA A 655 -9.16 -4.71 -9.48
CA ALA A 655 -8.64 -5.27 -10.72
C ALA A 655 -7.47 -4.47 -11.30
N GLY A 656 -6.63 -5.15 -12.10
CA GLY A 656 -5.49 -4.52 -12.78
C GLY A 656 -4.36 -4.15 -11.82
N ALA A 657 -4.01 -2.86 -11.79
CA ALA A 657 -3.04 -2.34 -10.82
C ALA A 657 -3.60 -2.35 -9.39
N ASP A 658 -4.91 -2.22 -9.23
CA ASP A 658 -5.57 -2.29 -7.94
C ASP A 658 -5.86 -3.75 -7.58
N ILE A 659 -5.38 -4.20 -6.44
CA ILE A 659 -5.46 -5.60 -6.02
C ILE A 659 -6.53 -5.87 -4.97
N VAL A 660 -7.05 -4.82 -4.31
CA VAL A 660 -8.05 -4.95 -3.25
C VAL A 660 -9.12 -3.88 -3.39
N ARG A 661 -10.31 -4.31 -3.83
CA ARG A 661 -11.47 -3.43 -3.96
C ARG A 661 -11.87 -2.73 -2.65
N ASN A 662 -12.27 -1.47 -2.78
CA ASN A 662 -12.80 -0.63 -1.71
C ASN A 662 -11.89 -0.59 -0.48
N ASP A 663 -10.59 -0.40 -0.68
CA ASP A 663 -9.61 -0.22 0.39
C ASP A 663 -9.10 1.22 0.51
N GLY A 664 -9.63 2.14 -0.30
CA GLY A 664 -9.24 3.56 -0.31
C GLY A 664 -7.95 3.84 -1.07
N ILE A 665 -7.39 2.84 -1.76
CA ILE A 665 -6.20 2.98 -2.60
C ILE A 665 -6.64 2.87 -4.06
N TYR A 666 -6.55 4.00 -4.75
CA TYR A 666 -6.87 4.09 -6.16
C TYR A 666 -5.59 3.91 -6.95
N SER A 667 -5.57 2.99 -7.90
CA SER A 667 -4.37 2.74 -8.70
C SER A 667 -4.67 2.34 -10.14
N ARG A 668 -3.66 2.56 -11.00
CA ARG A 668 -3.73 2.26 -12.43
C ARG A 668 -2.34 2.24 -13.07
N TYR A 669 -2.16 1.47 -14.13
CA TYR A 669 -0.92 1.50 -14.91
C TYR A 669 -0.77 2.75 -15.77
N TYR A 670 0.46 3.25 -15.84
CA TYR A 670 0.87 4.34 -16.72
C TYR A 670 1.88 3.84 -17.76
N THR A 671 1.46 3.84 -19.03
CA THR A 671 2.26 3.37 -20.18
C THR A 671 2.54 4.48 -21.21
N ALA A 672 1.87 5.64 -21.12
CA ALA A 672 1.90 6.70 -22.13
C ALA A 672 3.13 7.63 -22.03
N PHE A 673 4.34 7.08 -22.04
CA PHE A 673 5.60 7.85 -21.95
C PHE A 673 5.83 8.71 -23.21
N GLN A 674 5.99 10.03 -23.04
CA GLN A 674 6.19 10.99 -24.15
C GLN A 674 7.66 11.29 -24.46
N GLY A 675 8.61 10.82 -23.66
CA GLY A 675 10.03 11.11 -23.82
C GLY A 675 10.90 10.62 -22.66
N ASN A 676 12.22 10.66 -22.85
CA ASN A 676 13.17 10.48 -21.74
C ASN A 676 13.19 11.73 -20.86
N GLY A 677 13.37 11.56 -19.55
CA GLY A 677 13.48 12.67 -18.60
C GLY A 677 12.67 12.46 -17.32
N ARG A 678 12.56 13.54 -16.54
CA ARG A 678 11.77 13.59 -15.30
C ARG A 678 10.28 13.77 -15.61
N TYR A 679 9.45 13.16 -14.79
CA TYR A 679 8.00 13.27 -14.81
C TYR A 679 7.51 13.64 -13.40
N GLY A 680 6.65 14.64 -13.28
CA GLY A 680 5.97 15.00 -12.04
C GLY A 680 4.62 14.32 -11.95
N LEU A 681 4.23 13.88 -10.75
CA LEU A 681 2.91 13.32 -10.47
C LEU A 681 2.12 14.30 -9.60
N LYS A 682 0.88 14.60 -10.01
CA LYS A 682 -0.13 15.27 -9.20
C LYS A 682 -1.41 14.44 -9.19
N VAL A 683 -2.09 14.35 -8.06
CA VAL A 683 -3.39 13.69 -7.95
C VAL A 683 -4.44 14.69 -7.46
N ARG A 684 -5.61 14.68 -8.10
CA ARG A 684 -6.79 15.42 -7.70
C ARG A 684 -7.89 14.44 -7.33
N VAL A 685 -8.55 14.69 -6.21
CA VAL A 685 -9.65 13.89 -5.67
C VAL A 685 -10.87 14.77 -5.48
N GLU A 686 -12.03 14.31 -5.92
CA GLU A 686 -13.29 15.03 -5.79
C GLU A 686 -14.45 14.08 -5.42
N ASN A 687 -15.33 14.54 -4.52
CA ASN A 687 -16.61 13.88 -4.22
C ASN A 687 -17.80 14.83 -4.43
N SER A 688 -17.95 15.36 -5.65
CA SER A 688 -19.07 16.24 -6.03
C SER A 688 -20.43 15.52 -6.00
N ASN A 689 -20.45 14.20 -6.23
CA ASN A 689 -21.68 13.40 -6.30
C ASN A 689 -22.14 12.82 -4.96
N LYS A 690 -21.48 13.13 -3.84
CA LYS A 690 -21.80 12.62 -2.48
C LYS A 690 -21.87 11.09 -2.39
N LYS A 691 -21.06 10.40 -3.20
CA LYS A 691 -21.00 8.92 -3.22
C LYS A 691 -19.95 8.39 -2.26
N SER A 692 -18.94 9.20 -1.91
CA SER A 692 -17.86 8.71 -1.06
C SER A 692 -18.28 8.53 0.39
N ARG A 693 -17.77 7.45 0.99
CA ARG A 693 -17.96 7.11 2.40
C ARG A 693 -16.67 6.54 3.00
N LEU A 694 -16.60 6.54 4.32
CA LEU A 694 -15.57 5.80 5.05
C LEU A 694 -15.85 4.30 4.97
N ALA A 695 -14.77 3.54 4.81
CA ALA A 695 -14.77 2.08 4.89
C ALA A 695 -13.84 1.61 6.01
N LEU A 696 -13.88 0.31 6.30
CA LEU A 696 -12.96 -0.31 7.24
C LEU A 696 -11.69 -0.74 6.52
N PRO A 697 -10.52 -0.64 7.18
CA PRO A 697 -9.29 -1.22 6.64
C PRO A 697 -9.48 -2.70 6.27
N ARG A 698 -8.89 -3.10 5.13
CA ARG A 698 -8.80 -4.50 4.69
C ARG A 698 -7.60 -5.19 5.35
N GLY A 699 -7.56 -6.52 5.33
CA GLY A 699 -6.45 -7.29 5.92
C GLY A 699 -6.33 -7.15 7.44
N ARG A 700 -7.46 -7.11 8.14
CA ARG A 700 -7.52 -7.01 9.61
C ARG A 700 -7.38 -8.39 10.22
N ALA A 701 -6.50 -8.53 11.22
CA ALA A 701 -6.33 -9.73 12.01
C ALA A 701 -7.67 -10.41 12.32
N LEU A 702 -7.72 -11.74 12.15
CA LEU A 702 -8.97 -12.48 12.30
C LEU A 702 -9.57 -12.27 13.69
N TYR A 703 -10.78 -11.70 13.73
CA TYR A 703 -11.59 -11.65 14.93
C TYR A 703 -12.25 -13.01 15.14
N ILE A 704 -11.98 -13.64 16.27
CA ILE A 704 -12.54 -14.95 16.59
C ILE A 704 -13.84 -14.74 17.37
N PRO A 705 -14.99 -15.20 16.85
CA PRO A 705 -16.30 -14.98 17.50
C PRO A 705 -16.47 -15.77 18.80
N GLY A 706 -15.69 -16.83 18.99
CA GLY A 706 -15.70 -17.65 20.21
C GLY A 706 -14.91 -18.94 20.03
N TYR A 707 -14.95 -19.79 21.05
CA TYR A 707 -14.33 -21.12 21.03
C TYR A 707 -15.32 -22.18 21.50
N LEU A 708 -15.15 -23.39 20.96
CA LEU A 708 -15.75 -24.60 21.52
C LEU A 708 -14.77 -25.19 22.54
N GLU A 709 -15.22 -25.35 23.80
CA GLU A 709 -14.44 -25.95 24.87
C GLU A 709 -15.33 -26.94 25.64
N ASN A 710 -14.94 -28.22 25.66
CA ASN A 710 -15.69 -29.30 26.32
C ASN A 710 -17.17 -29.41 25.86
N GLY A 711 -17.44 -29.16 24.58
CA GLY A 711 -18.79 -29.20 24.00
C GLY A 711 -19.64 -27.96 24.28
N GLN A 712 -19.12 -26.98 25.03
CA GLN A 712 -19.78 -25.71 25.30
C GLN A 712 -19.13 -24.57 24.49
N ILE A 713 -19.96 -23.67 23.96
CA ILE A 713 -19.50 -22.53 23.17
C ILE A 713 -19.34 -21.32 24.09
N THR A 714 -18.14 -20.76 24.10
CA THR A 714 -17.82 -19.50 24.79
C THR A 714 -17.60 -18.41 23.75
N LEU A 715 -18.46 -17.39 23.75
CA LEU A 715 -18.40 -16.30 22.78
C LEU A 715 -17.48 -15.17 23.27
N ASN A 716 -16.76 -14.56 22.34
CA ASN A 716 -15.99 -13.34 22.58
C ASN A 716 -16.88 -12.08 22.48
N PRO A 717 -16.45 -10.95 23.08
CA PRO A 717 -17.20 -9.70 23.04
C PRO A 717 -17.42 -9.20 21.61
N SER A 718 -18.67 -8.91 21.24
CA SER A 718 -19.03 -8.43 19.91
C SER A 718 -18.32 -7.14 19.52
N ARG A 719 -18.01 -6.99 18.24
CA ARG A 719 -17.46 -5.76 17.66
C ARG A 719 -18.38 -4.56 17.93
N PRO A 720 -17.83 -3.33 18.09
CA PRO A 720 -18.63 -2.12 18.15
C PRO A 720 -19.53 -1.97 16.90
N VAL A 721 -20.77 -1.55 17.11
CA VAL A 721 -21.67 -1.20 16.00
C VAL A 721 -21.29 0.18 15.49
N ILE A 722 -21.08 0.30 14.19
CA ILE A 722 -20.79 1.57 13.53
C ILE A 722 -22.10 2.18 13.07
N ASN A 723 -22.30 3.46 13.36
CA ASN A 723 -23.42 4.20 12.81
C ASN A 723 -23.12 4.59 11.35
N ASP A 724 -24.00 4.22 10.42
CA ASP A 724 -23.83 4.50 8.99
C ASP A 724 -23.76 6.01 8.69
N GLU A 725 -24.41 6.86 9.49
CA GLU A 725 -24.34 8.32 9.30
C GLU A 725 -22.94 8.89 9.50
N ASP A 726 -22.16 8.30 10.43
CA ASP A 726 -20.80 8.74 10.74
C ASP A 726 -19.81 8.44 9.60
N LEU A 727 -20.19 7.57 8.67
CA LEU A 727 -19.38 7.17 7.52
C LEU A 727 -19.53 8.11 6.32
N ASN A 728 -20.49 9.04 6.33
CA ASN A 728 -20.72 9.96 5.21
C ASN A 728 -19.78 11.18 5.26
N LEU A 729 -19.15 11.48 4.12
CA LEU A 729 -18.11 12.52 4.02
C LEU A 729 -18.59 13.85 3.42
N GLY A 730 -19.75 13.87 2.76
CA GLY A 730 -20.22 15.06 2.04
C GLY A 730 -19.34 15.42 0.85
N GLU A 731 -19.48 16.63 0.33
CA GLU A 731 -18.65 17.13 -0.78
C GLU A 731 -17.27 17.55 -0.28
N PHE A 732 -16.22 17.11 -0.97
CA PHE A 732 -14.85 17.53 -0.69
C PHE A 732 -14.01 17.51 -1.96
N SER A 733 -12.94 18.31 -1.97
CA SER A 733 -11.87 18.23 -2.97
C SER A 733 -10.52 18.22 -2.27
N ARG A 734 -9.58 17.46 -2.81
CA ARG A 734 -8.19 17.39 -2.34
C ARG A 734 -7.24 17.33 -3.52
N THR A 735 -6.06 17.90 -3.35
CA THR A 735 -4.96 17.76 -4.29
C THR A 735 -3.72 17.33 -3.53
N ALA A 736 -2.90 16.48 -4.14
CA ALA A 736 -1.62 16.08 -3.57
C ALA A 736 -0.57 15.91 -4.66
N SER A 737 0.67 16.26 -4.34
CA SER A 737 1.82 15.95 -5.17
C SER A 737 2.28 14.53 -4.88
N GLY A 738 2.52 13.74 -5.92
CA GLY A 738 3.04 12.38 -5.82
C GLY A 738 4.53 12.24 -6.09
N GLY A 739 5.25 13.36 -6.04
CA GLY A 739 6.69 13.42 -6.30
C GLY A 739 7.03 13.38 -7.79
N SER A 740 8.23 12.89 -8.10
CA SER A 740 8.71 12.74 -9.48
C SER A 740 9.47 11.44 -9.71
N PHE A 741 9.46 10.95 -10.95
CA PHE A 741 10.21 9.78 -11.39
C PHE A 741 10.97 10.05 -12.71
N VAL A 742 11.93 9.20 -13.05
CA VAL A 742 12.78 9.36 -14.24
C VAL A 742 12.56 8.21 -15.23
N VAL A 743 12.25 8.55 -16.48
CA VAL A 743 12.18 7.60 -17.59
C VAL A 743 13.44 7.72 -18.44
N SER A 744 14.01 6.57 -18.78
CA SER A 744 15.25 6.45 -19.54
C SER A 744 15.16 5.38 -20.62
N ASN A 745 16.03 5.47 -21.63
CA ASN A 745 16.14 4.50 -22.73
C ASN A 745 14.87 4.31 -23.58
N LEU A 746 14.02 5.34 -23.67
CA LEU A 746 12.88 5.33 -24.59
C LEU A 746 13.38 5.26 -26.06
N PRO A 747 12.96 4.26 -26.84
CA PRO A 747 13.32 4.13 -28.25
C PRO A 747 12.89 5.34 -29.08
N SER A 748 13.71 5.74 -30.05
CA SER A 748 13.32 6.74 -31.05
C SER A 748 12.51 6.06 -32.16
N GLY A 749 11.18 6.02 -32.06
CA GLY A 749 10.30 5.38 -33.03
C GLY A 749 8.97 4.91 -32.42
N PRO A 750 8.16 4.12 -33.15
CA PRO A 750 7.00 3.44 -32.58
C PRO A 750 7.45 2.59 -31.39
N GLN A 751 6.76 2.71 -30.26
CA GLN A 751 7.08 1.89 -29.10
C GLN A 751 6.71 0.43 -29.40
N PRO A 752 7.58 -0.54 -29.06
CA PRO A 752 7.21 -1.94 -29.13
C PRO A 752 6.07 -2.21 -28.14
N ASP A 753 5.16 -3.10 -28.53
CA ASP A 753 4.17 -3.69 -27.63
C ASP A 753 4.92 -4.63 -26.67
N LEU A 754 5.13 -4.17 -25.45
CA LEU A 754 5.95 -4.84 -24.43
C LEU A 754 5.09 -5.48 -23.34
N TYR A 755 3.85 -5.03 -23.18
CA TYR A 755 3.06 -5.34 -22.01
C TYR A 755 1.88 -6.21 -22.38
N LYS A 756 1.92 -7.48 -21.95
CA LYS A 756 0.77 -8.37 -22.07
C LYS A 756 -0.43 -7.87 -21.24
N PRO A 757 -1.65 -8.37 -21.51
CA PRO A 757 -2.82 -8.09 -20.68
C PRO A 757 -2.60 -8.52 -19.23
N GLU A 758 -3.16 -7.75 -18.28
CA GLU A 758 -3.07 -8.09 -16.86
C GLU A 758 -3.95 -9.30 -16.50
N LYS A 759 -3.55 -10.06 -15.48
CA LYS A 759 -4.30 -11.20 -14.98
C LYS A 759 -5.67 -10.76 -14.43
N VAL A 760 -6.72 -11.47 -14.84
CA VAL A 760 -8.04 -11.35 -14.22
C VAL A 760 -8.05 -12.10 -12.87
N THR A 761 -8.32 -11.39 -11.78
CA THR A 761 -8.26 -11.93 -10.41
C THR A 761 -9.63 -12.10 -9.76
N ASP A 762 -10.69 -11.61 -10.39
CA ASP A 762 -12.04 -11.52 -9.86
C ASP A 762 -13.07 -12.31 -10.69
N LEU A 763 -12.64 -13.32 -11.45
CA LEU A 763 -13.57 -14.17 -12.18
C LEU A 763 -14.51 -14.89 -11.20
N GLU A 764 -15.81 -14.72 -11.42
CA GLU A 764 -16.88 -15.40 -10.69
C GLU A 764 -17.75 -16.20 -11.65
N ALA A 765 -18.35 -17.27 -11.12
CA ALA A 765 -19.20 -18.17 -11.88
C ALA A 765 -20.39 -18.60 -11.03
N LYS A 766 -21.58 -18.67 -11.63
CA LYS A 766 -22.79 -19.18 -10.99
C LYS A 766 -23.64 -19.96 -11.99
N ILE A 767 -24.46 -20.88 -11.47
CA ILE A 767 -25.44 -21.63 -12.27
C ILE A 767 -26.81 -21.01 -12.01
N GLU A 768 -27.47 -20.51 -13.06
CA GLU A 768 -28.81 -19.92 -12.99
C GLU A 768 -29.69 -20.54 -14.08
N GLU A 769 -30.83 -21.11 -13.68
CA GLU A 769 -31.85 -21.68 -14.59
C GLU A 769 -31.30 -22.65 -15.65
N GLY A 770 -30.26 -23.43 -15.30
CA GLY A 770 -29.63 -24.38 -16.22
C GLY A 770 -28.62 -23.74 -17.19
N THR A 771 -28.24 -22.49 -16.96
CA THR A 771 -27.17 -21.77 -17.67
C THR A 771 -26.02 -21.45 -16.72
N VAL A 772 -24.82 -21.24 -17.27
CA VAL A 772 -23.66 -20.73 -16.53
C VAL A 772 -23.53 -19.24 -16.81
N VAL A 773 -23.44 -18.44 -15.75
CA VAL A 773 -23.17 -17.01 -15.83
C VAL A 773 -21.78 -16.75 -15.26
N LEU A 774 -20.89 -16.21 -16.09
CA LEU A 774 -19.55 -15.75 -15.71
C LEU A 774 -19.54 -14.23 -15.62
N THR A 775 -18.82 -13.69 -14.62
CA THR A 775 -18.63 -12.24 -14.44
C THR A 775 -17.20 -11.94 -14.00
N TRP A 776 -16.61 -10.87 -14.53
CA TRP A 776 -15.25 -10.43 -14.18
C TRP A 776 -15.06 -8.95 -14.54
N THR A 777 -13.93 -8.37 -14.14
CA THR A 777 -13.53 -7.04 -14.60
C THR A 777 -12.63 -7.14 -15.84
N ALA A 778 -12.99 -6.42 -16.91
CA ALA A 778 -12.23 -6.40 -18.17
C ALA A 778 -10.78 -5.95 -17.94
N THR A 779 -9.83 -6.74 -18.45
CA THR A 779 -8.40 -6.38 -18.54
C THR A 779 -8.08 -5.64 -19.84
N GLY A 780 -6.90 -5.02 -19.92
CA GLY A 780 -6.48 -4.22 -21.07
C GLY A 780 -5.73 -5.00 -22.15
N ASP A 781 -5.52 -4.34 -23.28
CA ASP A 781 -4.56 -4.77 -24.33
C ASP A 781 -3.15 -4.79 -23.73
N ASP A 782 -2.77 -3.65 -23.13
CA ASP A 782 -1.54 -3.48 -22.37
C ASP A 782 -1.90 -3.32 -20.88
N LEU A 783 -1.67 -4.37 -20.07
CA LEU A 783 -2.00 -4.38 -18.64
C LEU A 783 -3.48 -4.04 -18.37
N ASP A 784 -3.79 -2.85 -17.85
CA ASP A 784 -5.14 -2.34 -17.60
C ASP A 784 -5.55 -1.20 -18.58
N GLN A 785 -4.90 -1.11 -19.74
CA GLN A 785 -5.16 -0.08 -20.75
C GLN A 785 -5.69 -0.68 -22.06
N GLY A 786 -6.71 -0.04 -22.64
CA GLY A 786 -7.29 -0.46 -23.92
C GLY A 786 -8.28 -1.63 -23.80
N THR A 787 -8.38 -2.42 -24.86
CA THR A 787 -9.35 -3.54 -24.98
C THR A 787 -8.61 -4.73 -25.54
N VAL A 788 -8.76 -5.89 -24.88
CA VAL A 788 -8.21 -7.17 -25.34
C VAL A 788 -8.81 -7.59 -26.69
N SER A 789 -8.05 -8.37 -27.46
CA SER A 789 -8.53 -8.94 -28.72
C SER A 789 -9.52 -10.10 -28.52
N GLY A 790 -9.46 -10.77 -27.37
CA GLY A 790 -10.37 -11.85 -27.02
C GLY A 790 -9.99 -12.58 -25.72
N TYR A 791 -10.80 -13.57 -25.36
CA TYR A 791 -10.61 -14.43 -24.20
C TYR A 791 -10.66 -15.91 -24.60
N ASP A 792 -9.76 -16.72 -24.04
CA ASP A 792 -9.83 -18.19 -24.04
C ASP A 792 -10.38 -18.64 -22.70
N PHE A 793 -11.63 -19.12 -22.69
CA PHE A 793 -12.31 -19.64 -21.51
C PHE A 793 -12.26 -21.17 -21.51
N ARG A 794 -11.91 -21.73 -20.36
CA ARG A 794 -11.86 -23.18 -20.15
C ARG A 794 -12.71 -23.59 -18.97
N MET A 795 -13.32 -24.77 -19.08
CA MET A 795 -14.12 -25.37 -18.01
C MET A 795 -13.64 -26.79 -17.68
N SER A 796 -13.87 -27.22 -16.44
CA SER A 796 -13.58 -28.59 -15.97
C SER A 796 -14.42 -28.93 -14.75
N THR A 797 -14.58 -30.23 -14.46
CA THR A 797 -15.11 -30.74 -13.18
C THR A 797 -14.01 -30.88 -12.11
N ASN A 798 -12.74 -30.70 -12.49
CA ASN A 798 -11.59 -30.74 -11.59
C ASN A 798 -10.77 -29.44 -11.70
N PRO A 799 -10.63 -28.64 -10.63
CA PRO A 799 -9.91 -27.36 -10.69
C PRO A 799 -8.42 -27.55 -10.97
N SER A 800 -7.84 -28.70 -10.64
CA SER A 800 -6.42 -28.98 -10.90
C SER A 800 -6.10 -29.11 -12.39
N GLU A 801 -7.05 -29.58 -13.21
CA GLU A 801 -6.88 -29.65 -14.67
C GLU A 801 -6.77 -28.23 -15.26
N LEU A 802 -7.61 -27.30 -14.81
CA LEU A 802 -7.53 -25.90 -15.25
C LEU A 802 -6.20 -25.25 -14.86
N ARG A 803 -5.68 -25.57 -13.66
CA ARG A 803 -4.43 -25.00 -13.16
C ARG A 803 -3.19 -25.51 -13.89
N ASN A 804 -3.13 -26.83 -14.12
CA ASN A 804 -1.91 -27.50 -14.58
C ASN A 804 -1.94 -27.88 -16.07
N ASN A 805 -3.12 -27.88 -16.68
CA ASN A 805 -3.37 -28.44 -18.00
C ASN A 805 -4.43 -27.61 -18.79
N PHE A 806 -4.35 -26.28 -18.65
CA PHE A 806 -5.33 -25.33 -19.18
C PHE A 806 -5.63 -25.55 -20.68
N ASP A 807 -4.58 -25.63 -21.51
CA ASP A 807 -4.72 -25.73 -22.97
C ASP A 807 -5.49 -26.99 -23.44
N ASN A 808 -5.49 -28.06 -22.62
CA ASN A 808 -6.19 -29.33 -22.90
C ASN A 808 -7.56 -29.43 -22.21
N SER A 809 -7.96 -28.43 -21.41
CA SER A 809 -9.27 -28.39 -20.77
C SER A 809 -10.38 -28.04 -21.78
N ILE A 810 -11.65 -28.30 -21.41
CA ILE A 810 -12.81 -28.10 -22.29
C ILE A 810 -12.94 -26.62 -22.63
N ALA A 811 -12.86 -26.27 -23.91
CA ALA A 811 -13.01 -24.90 -24.39
C ALA A 811 -14.47 -24.45 -24.36
N VAL A 812 -14.70 -23.24 -23.87
CA VAL A 812 -16.00 -22.57 -23.95
C VAL A 812 -16.03 -21.76 -25.25
N ASN A 813 -17.12 -21.87 -26.02
CA ASN A 813 -17.28 -21.09 -27.24
C ASN A 813 -17.53 -19.61 -26.90
N THR A 814 -16.54 -18.76 -27.14
CA THR A 814 -16.56 -17.31 -26.86
C THR A 814 -16.90 -16.46 -28.09
N SER A 815 -17.35 -17.06 -29.19
CA SER A 815 -17.59 -16.33 -30.46
C SER A 815 -18.63 -15.22 -30.39
N SER A 816 -19.55 -15.26 -29.42
CA SER A 816 -20.54 -14.19 -29.20
C SER A 816 -20.10 -13.13 -28.19
N LEU A 817 -18.93 -13.28 -27.56
CA LEU A 817 -18.40 -12.33 -26.58
C LEU A 817 -17.69 -11.19 -27.31
N THR A 818 -18.06 -9.95 -26.98
CA THR A 818 -17.37 -8.74 -27.46
C THR A 818 -16.68 -8.08 -26.28
N PRO A 819 -15.33 -8.17 -26.18
CA PRO A 819 -14.60 -7.58 -25.08
C PRO A 819 -14.85 -6.08 -24.93
N GLN A 820 -15.03 -5.65 -23.69
CA GLN A 820 -15.20 -4.26 -23.29
C GLN A 820 -13.85 -3.61 -23.01
N ILE A 821 -13.85 -2.27 -22.86
CA ILE A 821 -12.68 -1.53 -22.42
C ILE A 821 -12.30 -1.90 -20.98
N ALA A 822 -11.00 -1.93 -20.70
CA ALA A 822 -10.45 -2.25 -19.39
C ALA A 822 -11.15 -1.46 -18.26
N GLY A 823 -11.34 -2.14 -17.12
CA GLY A 823 -12.06 -1.60 -15.96
C GLY A 823 -13.59 -1.72 -16.02
N SER A 824 -14.15 -2.07 -17.18
CA SER A 824 -15.59 -2.35 -17.32
C SER A 824 -15.97 -3.69 -16.71
N SER A 825 -17.20 -3.82 -16.21
CA SER A 825 -17.74 -5.12 -15.81
C SER A 825 -18.13 -5.92 -17.06
N GLU A 826 -17.65 -7.16 -17.11
CA GLU A 826 -17.95 -8.13 -18.15
C GLU A 826 -18.89 -9.21 -17.63
N SER A 827 -19.75 -9.71 -18.52
CA SER A 827 -20.60 -10.86 -18.23
C SER A 827 -20.81 -11.73 -19.46
N PHE A 828 -20.74 -13.04 -19.26
CA PHE A 828 -20.95 -14.02 -20.33
C PHE A 828 -21.83 -15.16 -19.84
N THR A 829 -22.92 -15.42 -20.56
CA THR A 829 -23.89 -16.47 -20.23
C THR A 829 -23.97 -17.49 -21.36
N PHE A 830 -23.90 -18.77 -21.01
CA PHE A 830 -23.96 -19.86 -21.99
C PHE A 830 -24.51 -21.16 -21.39
N VAL A 831 -24.83 -22.11 -22.25
CA VAL A 831 -25.21 -23.49 -21.87
C VAL A 831 -24.02 -24.40 -22.19
N PRO A 832 -23.50 -25.20 -21.24
CA PRO A 832 -22.44 -26.16 -21.53
C PRO A 832 -22.91 -27.24 -22.52
N ASP A 833 -22.24 -27.39 -23.66
CA ASP A 833 -22.67 -28.31 -24.73
C ASP A 833 -22.59 -29.80 -24.31
N GLU A 834 -21.60 -30.16 -23.48
CA GLU A 834 -21.28 -31.55 -23.15
C GLU A 834 -21.69 -31.97 -21.72
N ILE A 835 -22.27 -31.06 -20.93
CA ILE A 835 -22.55 -31.28 -19.50
C ILE A 835 -24.01 -30.94 -19.21
N THR A 836 -24.75 -31.94 -18.71
CA THR A 836 -26.09 -31.71 -18.16
C THR A 836 -25.96 -31.10 -16.76
N ILE A 837 -26.57 -29.93 -16.56
CA ILE A 837 -26.63 -29.28 -15.26
C ILE A 837 -27.77 -29.91 -14.45
N GLU A 838 -27.42 -30.59 -13.37
CA GLU A 838 -28.35 -31.25 -12.46
C GLU A 838 -27.98 -30.98 -10.99
N ASN A 839 -28.84 -31.40 -10.05
CA ASN A 839 -28.55 -31.21 -8.64
C ASN A 839 -27.29 -32.01 -8.24
N GLY A 840 -26.29 -31.32 -7.70
CA GLY A 840 -24.98 -31.90 -7.40
C GLY A 840 -23.89 -31.60 -8.43
N THR A 841 -24.19 -30.86 -9.49
CA THR A 841 -23.20 -30.40 -10.48
C THR A 841 -22.28 -29.33 -9.87
N ILE A 842 -20.98 -29.51 -10.04
CA ILE A 842 -19.93 -28.53 -9.71
C ILE A 842 -19.05 -28.38 -10.95
N LEU A 843 -18.88 -27.15 -11.40
CA LEU A 843 -18.05 -26.77 -12.54
C LEU A 843 -17.05 -25.70 -12.11
N TYR A 844 -15.86 -25.77 -12.70
CA TYR A 844 -14.79 -24.81 -12.49
C TYR A 844 -14.47 -24.13 -13.81
N PHE A 845 -14.07 -22.86 -13.74
CA PHE A 845 -13.78 -22.02 -14.89
C PHE A 845 -12.49 -21.22 -14.67
N ALA A 846 -11.73 -21.03 -15.73
CA ALA A 846 -10.59 -20.12 -15.77
C ALA A 846 -10.48 -19.50 -17.17
N LEU A 847 -9.80 -18.35 -17.26
CA LEU A 847 -9.60 -17.64 -18.51
C LEU A 847 -8.17 -17.15 -18.69
N ILE A 848 -7.81 -16.93 -19.96
CA ILE A 848 -6.65 -16.16 -20.41
C ILE A 848 -7.12 -15.09 -21.39
N ALA A 849 -6.58 -13.88 -21.27
CA ALA A 849 -6.82 -12.78 -22.20
C ALA A 849 -5.69 -12.64 -23.23
N PHE A 850 -6.02 -12.10 -24.40
CA PHE A 850 -5.06 -11.84 -25.48
C PHE A 850 -5.02 -10.38 -25.87
N ASP A 851 -3.81 -9.85 -26.11
CA ASP A 851 -3.63 -8.54 -26.74
C ASP A 851 -3.78 -8.62 -28.28
N LYS A 852 -3.58 -7.49 -28.97
CA LYS A 852 -3.61 -7.40 -30.44
C LYS A 852 -2.45 -8.10 -31.14
N VAL A 853 -1.35 -8.38 -30.45
CA VAL A 853 -0.18 -9.10 -30.98
C VAL A 853 -0.11 -10.56 -30.50
N ALA A 854 -1.21 -11.05 -29.91
CA ALA A 854 -1.42 -12.39 -29.37
C ALA A 854 -0.50 -12.81 -28.20
N GLN A 855 0.00 -11.88 -27.38
CA GLN A 855 0.54 -12.23 -26.06
C GLN A 855 -0.60 -12.63 -25.11
N LYS A 856 -0.33 -13.62 -24.26
CA LYS A 856 -1.28 -14.18 -23.30
C LYS A 856 -1.12 -13.52 -21.93
N SER A 857 -2.22 -13.17 -21.26
CA SER A 857 -2.21 -12.88 -19.82
C SER A 857 -1.73 -14.08 -19.01
N ASP A 858 -1.44 -13.87 -17.73
CA ASP A 858 -1.39 -15.00 -16.80
C ASP A 858 -2.80 -15.57 -16.58
N LEU A 859 -2.86 -16.84 -16.17
CA LEU A 859 -4.11 -17.55 -15.89
C LEU A 859 -4.90 -16.85 -14.78
N SER A 860 -6.22 -16.70 -14.98
CA SER A 860 -7.10 -16.09 -13.97
C SER A 860 -7.16 -16.89 -12.66
N ASN A 861 -7.84 -16.34 -11.65
CA ASN A 861 -8.34 -17.18 -10.56
C ASN A 861 -9.30 -18.26 -11.11
N ILE A 862 -9.42 -19.37 -10.39
CA ILE A 862 -10.37 -20.44 -10.73
C ILE A 862 -11.70 -20.11 -10.08
N ALA A 863 -12.73 -19.89 -10.88
CA ALA A 863 -14.09 -19.67 -10.43
C ALA A 863 -14.84 -21.00 -10.31
N GLN A 864 -15.69 -21.13 -9.29
CA GLN A 864 -16.52 -22.30 -9.08
C GLN A 864 -17.99 -21.93 -9.25
N ALA A 865 -18.73 -22.73 -10.00
CA ALA A 865 -20.18 -22.69 -10.06
C ALA A 865 -20.74 -24.04 -9.56
N ALA A 866 -21.64 -24.01 -8.58
CA ALA A 866 -22.21 -25.21 -7.99
C ALA A 866 -23.74 -25.11 -7.92
N LEU A 867 -24.43 -26.20 -8.26
CA LEU A 867 -25.87 -26.33 -8.09
C LEU A 867 -26.13 -27.39 -7.02
N LEU A 868 -26.45 -26.96 -5.80
CA LEU A 868 -26.78 -27.83 -4.67
C LEU A 868 -28.10 -27.40 -4.04
N ILE A 869 -29.19 -28.03 -4.49
CA ILE A 869 -30.52 -27.85 -3.91
C ILE A 869 -30.63 -28.81 -2.71
N PRO A 870 -30.76 -28.31 -1.47
CA PRO A 870 -30.95 -29.16 -0.31
C PRO A 870 -32.29 -29.92 -0.43
N PRO A 871 -32.37 -31.18 0.03
CA PRO A 871 -33.63 -31.92 0.03
C PRO A 871 -34.67 -31.17 0.87
N THR A 872 -35.87 -30.96 0.32
CA THR A 872 -36.99 -30.37 1.06
C THR A 872 -37.23 -31.21 2.33
N PRO A 873 -37.23 -30.62 3.54
CA PRO A 873 -37.51 -31.38 4.74
C PRO A 873 -38.87 -32.06 4.59
N ALA A 874 -38.89 -33.38 4.78
CA ALA A 874 -40.12 -34.15 4.70
C ALA A 874 -41.17 -33.54 5.64
N PRO A 875 -42.43 -33.39 5.20
CA PRO A 875 -43.48 -32.85 6.06
C PRO A 875 -43.54 -33.68 7.34
N THR A 876 -43.38 -33.02 8.48
CA THR A 876 -43.39 -33.65 9.79
C THR A 876 -44.80 -34.20 10.03
N THR A 877 -45.02 -35.48 9.74
CA THR A 877 -46.20 -36.20 10.24
C THR A 877 -46.07 -36.30 11.75
N VAL A 878 -46.82 -35.46 12.46
CA VAL A 878 -46.96 -35.50 13.92
C VAL A 878 -47.48 -36.89 14.32
N PRO A 879 -46.74 -37.72 15.06
CA PRO A 879 -47.27 -38.97 15.57
C PRO A 879 -48.19 -38.66 16.74
N THR A 880 -49.48 -38.93 16.57
CA THR A 880 -50.45 -38.93 17.67
C THR A 880 -50.17 -40.14 18.56
N THR A 881 -49.83 -39.90 19.83
CA THR A 881 -49.56 -40.91 20.86
C THR A 881 -50.86 -41.44 21.47
N VAL A 882 -51.04 -42.77 21.50
CA VAL A 882 -51.90 -43.49 22.47
C VAL A 882 -51.23 -44.86 22.80
N PRO A 883 -51.29 -45.38 24.04
CA PRO A 883 -50.26 -46.26 24.62
C PRO A 883 -50.60 -47.76 24.76
N ASN A 884 -49.51 -48.55 24.82
CA ASN A 884 -49.27 -49.84 25.49
C ASN A 884 -50.09 -51.11 25.13
N THR A 885 -49.37 -52.17 24.71
CA THR A 885 -49.43 -53.55 25.27
C THR A 885 -48.17 -54.36 24.88
N VAL A 886 -47.71 -55.24 25.78
CA VAL A 886 -46.51 -56.11 25.78
C VAL A 886 -46.99 -57.60 25.85
N PRO A 887 -46.18 -58.66 25.61
CA PRO A 887 -45.45 -59.21 24.44
C PRO A 887 -46.05 -60.61 24.04
N PRO A 888 -45.40 -61.57 23.28
CA PRO A 888 -44.27 -62.38 23.76
C PRO A 888 -43.24 -62.92 22.72
N SER A 889 -42.12 -63.37 23.29
CA SER A 889 -41.02 -64.29 22.88
C SER A 889 -41.02 -65.10 21.57
N ASN A 890 -39.84 -65.13 20.93
CA ASN A 890 -39.03 -66.27 20.42
C ASN A 890 -38.04 -65.70 19.38
N GLY A 891 -36.78 -66.07 19.24
CA GLY A 891 -35.96 -67.21 19.67
C GLY A 891 -34.90 -67.42 18.58
N SER A 892 -33.71 -67.91 18.95
CA SER A 892 -32.56 -68.32 18.12
C SER A 892 -31.75 -67.16 17.48
N SER A 893 -30.49 -66.92 17.87
CA SER A 893 -29.25 -67.72 17.85
C SER A 893 -28.66 -67.90 16.44
N GLY A 894 -27.50 -67.27 16.21
CA GLY A 894 -26.68 -67.45 15.02
C GLY A 894 -25.31 -66.81 15.20
N SER A 895 -24.48 -67.42 16.07
CA SER A 895 -23.03 -67.23 16.09
C SER A 895 -22.40 -67.93 14.89
N LEU A 896 -21.37 -67.35 14.30
CA LEU A 896 -20.29 -68.10 13.65
C LEU A 896 -19.00 -67.27 13.74
N ASP A 897 -18.11 -67.77 14.59
CA ASP A 897 -16.67 -67.51 14.63
C ASP A 897 -15.96 -68.71 13.97
N ILE A 898 -14.67 -68.53 13.64
CA ILE A 898 -13.60 -69.48 13.28
C ILE A 898 -12.87 -69.09 11.97
N THR A 899 -11.90 -68.19 12.17
CA THR A 899 -10.45 -68.37 12.00
C THR A 899 -9.89 -69.46 11.06
N SER A 900 -8.89 -69.08 10.25
CA SER A 900 -7.66 -69.87 9.97
C SER A 900 -6.53 -68.95 9.46
N LEU A 901 -5.48 -68.84 10.29
CA LEU A 901 -4.13 -68.31 10.03
C LEU A 901 -3.43 -69.06 8.86
N SER A 902 -2.48 -68.53 8.08
CA SER A 902 -1.10 -68.21 8.53
C SER A 902 -0.15 -67.66 7.42
N LEU A 903 0.77 -66.76 7.85
CA LEU A 903 2.20 -66.54 7.49
C LEU A 903 2.61 -65.94 6.11
N ILE A 904 2.93 -64.63 6.00
CA ILE A 904 4.22 -63.87 6.17
C ILE A 904 5.37 -64.27 5.20
N VAL A 905 5.82 -63.34 4.31
CA VAL A 905 7.14 -62.62 4.32
C VAL A 905 7.52 -62.07 2.94
N CYS A 906 7.68 -60.74 2.95
CA CYS A 906 8.54 -59.86 2.14
C CYS A 906 9.77 -60.49 1.46
N SER A 907 9.93 -60.34 0.14
CA SER A 907 11.22 -60.02 -0.50
C SER A 907 11.08 -59.95 -2.03
N SER A 908 10.85 -58.76 -2.59
CA SER A 908 11.03 -58.56 -4.05
C SER A 908 11.38 -57.14 -4.51
N VAL A 909 11.28 -56.12 -3.66
CA VAL A 909 11.47 -54.72 -4.12
C VAL A 909 12.89 -54.19 -3.86
N ILE A 910 13.64 -54.77 -2.92
CA ILE A 910 15.01 -54.29 -2.59
C ILE A 910 16.07 -54.79 -3.60
N VAL A 911 15.86 -55.95 -4.23
CA VAL A 911 16.81 -56.51 -5.21
C VAL A 911 16.77 -55.75 -6.54
N ILE A 912 15.60 -55.23 -6.93
CA ILE A 912 15.44 -54.46 -8.18
C ILE A 912 16.10 -53.08 -8.06
N CYS A 913 16.02 -52.42 -6.89
CA CYS A 913 16.67 -51.12 -6.67
C CYS A 913 18.20 -51.19 -6.60
N ILE A 914 18.77 -52.31 -6.12
CA ILE A 914 20.23 -52.53 -6.07
C ILE A 914 20.78 -52.81 -7.48
N ILE A 915 20.07 -53.55 -8.33
CA ILE A 915 20.49 -53.82 -9.70
C ILE A 915 20.51 -52.54 -10.56
N ILE A 916 19.53 -51.65 -10.38
CA ILE A 916 19.45 -50.36 -11.09
C ILE A 916 20.55 -49.39 -10.61
N SER A 917 20.89 -49.39 -9.31
CA SER A 917 21.95 -48.53 -8.77
C SER A 917 23.35 -48.94 -9.23
N ILE A 918 23.60 -50.25 -9.39
CA ILE A 918 24.88 -50.77 -9.89
C ILE A 918 25.04 -50.49 -11.40
N THR A 919 23.96 -50.54 -12.18
CA THR A 919 24.02 -50.20 -13.62
C THR A 919 24.24 -48.71 -13.88
N VAL A 920 23.64 -47.83 -13.07
CA VAL A 920 23.84 -46.36 -13.20
C VAL A 920 25.25 -45.93 -12.74
N CYS A 921 25.83 -46.60 -11.75
CA CYS A 921 27.21 -46.35 -11.32
C CYS A 921 28.26 -46.86 -12.32
N ALA A 922 28.01 -47.98 -13.01
CA ALA A 922 28.92 -48.50 -14.03
C ALA A 922 29.00 -47.59 -15.27
N VAL A 923 27.89 -46.97 -15.68
CA VAL A 923 27.84 -46.07 -16.86
C VAL A 923 28.52 -44.73 -16.58
N ARG A 924 28.50 -44.21 -15.34
CA ARG A 924 29.18 -42.94 -14.98
C ARG A 924 30.69 -43.08 -14.71
N CYS A 925 31.20 -44.28 -14.47
CA CYS A 925 32.62 -44.51 -14.21
C CYS A 925 33.47 -44.77 -15.48
N CYS A 926 32.86 -44.95 -16.64
CA CYS A 926 33.58 -45.15 -17.90
C CYS A 926 33.94 -43.86 -18.67
N ASP A 927 33.39 -42.69 -18.30
CA ASP A 927 33.64 -41.42 -19.02
C ASP A 927 34.76 -40.53 -18.45
N LYS A 928 35.61 -41.07 -17.57
CA LYS A 928 36.82 -40.38 -17.13
C LYS A 928 38.06 -41.24 -17.28
N LYS A 929 38.63 -41.26 -18.49
CA LYS A 929 40.09 -41.32 -18.69
C LYS A 929 40.51 -41.06 -20.15
N LYS A 930 41.45 -40.11 -20.29
CA LYS A 930 42.29 -39.73 -21.46
C LYS A 930 41.58 -38.80 -22.47
N HIS A 931 42.17 -37.72 -22.99
CA HIS A 931 43.56 -37.23 -23.02
C HIS A 931 43.55 -35.70 -23.22
N ASN A 932 44.41 -34.96 -22.53
CA ASN A 932 44.96 -33.68 -23.02
C ASN A 932 46.22 -34.04 -23.85
N PRO A 933 46.51 -33.35 -24.97
CA PRO A 933 47.43 -32.21 -24.92
C PRO A 933 47.17 -31.05 -25.90
N GLU A 934 47.52 -29.85 -25.43
CA GLU A 934 48.20 -28.70 -26.10
C GLU A 934 48.02 -28.45 -27.61
N MET A 935 47.68 -27.20 -28.01
CA MET A 935 48.67 -26.20 -28.45
C MET A 935 48.05 -24.91 -29.03
N LYS A 936 48.70 -23.80 -28.65
CA LYS A 936 48.99 -22.57 -29.42
C LYS A 936 47.99 -21.38 -29.45
N LEU A 937 48.51 -20.34 -28.77
CA LEU A 937 48.47 -18.89 -29.02
C LEU A 937 47.18 -18.13 -28.75
#